data_AF-A0A843BCJ5-F1
#
_entry.id   AF-A0A843BCJ5-F1
#
_cell.length_a   1.000
_cell.length_b   1.000
_cell.length_c   1.000
_cell.angle_alpha   90.00
_cell.angle_beta   90.00
_cell.angle_gamma   90.00
#
_symmetry.space_group_name_H-M   'P 1'
#
loop_
_entity.id
_entity.type
_entity.pdbx_description
1 polymer ?
#
loop_
_entity_poly.entity_id
_entity_poly.type
_entity_poly.pdbx_seq_one_letter_code
_entity_poly.pdbx_strand_id
1 'polypeptide(L)'
;MKTILMGALVAVLAAASYPAYADEYLENVNHVLDAWTDLRNNYLIENFFGESYPTPETAAMETVSNAIEMYELTRAAPQVQVTERGTFVSHPLNPYGTPVVAFDVINSMRTLEEVYPFVIDAGTLDMLAEGAFPGTVGLYATFLEDADRPLNIILQDLQDSDGTWVSYTFENPSIGMSQVKHVWLTLHDGYIFGSGYYESPDVQTIEAVESLIRMYDAAGTGSFASIHADQGESFVLDAGTMHIITHTNADATSSAIRDAISTDWDLDVISGMLDRHGSMWVSYPSITPYHGGEYARAYLQLHDGHIFGSSYGIFPEARVQSLVDEVITLYKLEGAGAFPIITSLSLEPTSLAVVGVMESKVLAYAGSPAAVGQTVILSSIFDQDADTLLQSLRDNPGLWLDTIFIDSTSVASVELRRSTWLVLHDGHLFAAGHIYSPEARSVGIVNEAIETYKIHGEKAFDRITWQSVRPEIVYPFVVDAQTWELVAHGALPERVGVCCAAPIAASNDLDAARQALEQNPGIWLEYTFYNPIAERYDFKRTYLSTYDGYTFAAGYYYANLDQLDALIQEGINLYDTAGQDAAFASINAMMTTGALNTFVLDQETLDIAAHSRIPALAGTNIGVVINNYEFLQGHLGAKLQDNGDTAVTYIIYMHPETGASILRLTLFQLHDGYIFAVDQPYTAYTR
;
A
#
# COMPACT_ATOMS: atom_id res chain seq x y z
N MET A 1 -24.08 2.04 -15.78
CA MET A 1 -24.22 0.77 -16.54
C MET A 1 -25.53 0.02 -16.25
N LYS A 2 -25.85 -0.30 -14.98
CA LYS A 2 -27.12 -0.99 -14.61
C LYS A 2 -28.37 -0.24 -15.07
N THR A 3 -28.44 1.08 -14.95
CA THR A 3 -29.61 1.90 -15.34
C THR A 3 -29.84 1.93 -16.84
N ILE A 4 -28.77 1.99 -17.64
CA ILE A 4 -28.81 1.94 -19.11
C ILE A 4 -29.24 0.55 -19.58
N LEU A 5 -28.70 -0.52 -18.96
CA LEU A 5 -29.14 -1.89 -19.21
C LEU A 5 -30.59 -2.13 -18.79
N MET A 6 -31.03 -1.51 -17.68
CA MET A 6 -32.42 -1.57 -17.24
C MET A 6 -33.35 -0.83 -18.21
N GLY A 7 -32.93 0.33 -18.73
CA GLY A 7 -33.67 1.08 -19.76
C GLY A 7 -33.78 0.31 -21.08
N ALA A 8 -32.68 -0.29 -21.54
CA ALA A 8 -32.66 -1.14 -22.72
C ALA A 8 -33.52 -2.40 -22.52
N LEU A 9 -33.46 -3.04 -21.34
CA LEU A 9 -34.27 -4.20 -21.00
C LEU A 9 -35.76 -3.84 -20.94
N VAL A 10 -36.12 -2.70 -20.36
CA VAL A 10 -37.51 -2.20 -20.30
C VAL A 10 -38.04 -1.90 -21.71
N ALA A 11 -37.22 -1.31 -22.58
CA ALA A 11 -37.60 -1.04 -23.97
C ALA A 11 -37.76 -2.33 -24.80
N VAL A 12 -36.90 -3.34 -24.58
CA VAL A 12 -37.04 -4.68 -25.19
C VAL A 12 -38.29 -5.41 -24.70
N LEU A 13 -38.61 -5.31 -23.41
CA LEU A 13 -39.82 -5.90 -22.83
C LEU A 13 -41.09 -5.16 -23.30
N ALA A 14 -41.02 -3.85 -23.51
CA ALA A 14 -42.10 -3.05 -24.09
C ALA A 14 -42.34 -3.39 -25.57
N ALA A 15 -41.29 -3.57 -26.37
CA ALA A 15 -41.37 -4.01 -27.76
C ALA A 15 -42.02 -5.40 -27.89
N ALA A 16 -41.71 -6.32 -26.98
CA ALA A 16 -42.32 -7.64 -26.93
C ALA A 16 -43.82 -7.61 -26.53
N SER A 17 -44.22 -6.60 -25.74
CA SER A 17 -45.60 -6.46 -25.24
C SER A 17 -46.50 -5.65 -26.17
N TYR A 18 -45.94 -4.79 -27.02
CA TYR A 18 -46.66 -3.92 -27.95
C TYR A 18 -46.07 -3.98 -29.38
N PRO A 19 -46.39 -5.02 -30.16
CA PRO A 19 -45.76 -5.30 -31.46
C PRO A 19 -45.93 -4.20 -32.51
N ALA A 20 -46.98 -3.38 -32.40
CA ALA A 20 -47.25 -2.28 -33.32
C ALA A 20 -46.24 -1.12 -33.20
N TYR A 21 -45.47 -1.08 -32.10
CA TYR A 21 -44.46 -0.05 -31.80
C TYR A 21 -43.06 -0.64 -31.64
N ALA A 22 -42.88 -1.93 -31.95
CA ALA A 22 -41.62 -2.63 -31.73
C ALA A 22 -40.45 -1.97 -32.46
N ASP A 23 -40.68 -1.47 -33.68
CA ASP A 23 -39.64 -0.77 -34.47
C ASP A 23 -39.21 0.54 -33.80
N GLU A 24 -40.14 1.32 -33.25
CA GLU A 24 -39.86 2.58 -32.54
C GLU A 24 -39.15 2.34 -31.20
N TYR A 25 -39.49 1.27 -30.48
CA TYR A 25 -38.80 0.90 -29.24
C TYR A 25 -37.38 0.36 -29.51
N LEU A 26 -37.20 -0.43 -30.57
CA LEU A 26 -35.88 -0.92 -30.97
C LEU A 26 -34.98 0.21 -31.50
N GLU A 27 -35.54 1.20 -32.19
CA GLU A 27 -34.83 2.41 -32.61
C GLU A 27 -34.34 3.21 -31.40
N ASN A 28 -35.18 3.37 -30.36
CA ASN A 28 -34.76 4.01 -29.11
C ASN A 28 -33.67 3.22 -28.36
N VAL A 29 -33.72 1.88 -28.37
CA VAL A 29 -32.65 1.03 -27.81
C VAL A 29 -31.34 1.24 -28.58
N ASN A 30 -31.41 1.33 -29.90
CA ASN A 30 -30.24 1.60 -30.73
C ASN A 30 -29.68 3.00 -30.46
N HIS A 31 -30.52 4.03 -30.31
CA HIS A 31 -30.05 5.36 -29.92
C HIS A 31 -29.38 5.40 -28.55
N VAL A 32 -29.87 4.62 -27.58
CA VAL A 32 -29.24 4.48 -26.25
C VAL A 32 -27.92 3.71 -26.34
N LEU A 33 -27.83 2.69 -27.18
CA LEU A 33 -26.61 1.92 -27.44
C LEU A 33 -25.57 2.71 -28.23
N ASP A 34 -26.00 3.54 -29.19
CA ASP A 34 -25.15 4.43 -29.98
C ASP A 34 -24.65 5.57 -29.10
N ALA A 35 -25.52 6.20 -28.31
CA ALA A 35 -25.11 7.19 -27.30
C ALA A 35 -24.16 6.58 -26.26
N TRP A 36 -24.34 5.31 -25.87
CA TRP A 36 -23.39 4.59 -25.02
C TRP A 36 -22.08 4.28 -25.73
N THR A 37 -22.12 3.92 -27.01
CA THR A 37 -20.92 3.62 -27.80
C THR A 37 -20.10 4.89 -28.01
N ASP A 38 -20.77 6.01 -28.26
CA ASP A 38 -20.17 7.34 -28.34
C ASP A 38 -19.66 7.79 -26.97
N LEU A 39 -20.43 7.64 -25.88
CA LEU A 39 -19.95 7.98 -24.52
C LEU A 39 -18.77 7.09 -24.11
N ARG A 40 -18.79 5.79 -24.40
CA ARG A 40 -17.69 4.86 -24.11
C ARG A 40 -16.46 5.18 -24.94
N ASN A 41 -16.62 5.43 -26.23
CA ASN A 41 -15.50 5.69 -27.12
C ASN A 41 -14.92 7.09 -26.87
N ASN A 42 -15.75 8.10 -26.66
CA ASN A 42 -15.28 9.45 -26.34
C ASN A 42 -14.71 9.50 -24.92
N TYR A 43 -15.34 8.89 -23.91
CA TYR A 43 -14.80 8.88 -22.54
C TYR A 43 -13.55 7.98 -22.36
N LEU A 44 -13.29 7.00 -23.23
CA LEU A 44 -12.05 6.20 -23.19
C LEU A 44 -10.96 6.71 -24.13
N ILE A 45 -11.30 7.43 -25.20
CA ILE A 45 -10.33 8.00 -26.15
C ILE A 45 -9.95 9.44 -25.77
N GLU A 46 -10.90 10.26 -25.31
CA GLU A 46 -10.66 11.65 -24.90
C GLU A 46 -9.93 11.73 -23.56
N ASN A 47 -10.23 10.84 -22.59
CA ASN A 47 -9.48 10.76 -21.32
C ASN A 47 -8.08 10.17 -21.44
N PHE A 48 -7.72 9.55 -22.58
CA PHE A 48 -6.41 8.94 -22.77
C PHE A 48 -5.53 9.70 -23.78
N PHE A 49 -6.11 10.50 -24.71
CA PHE A 49 -5.34 11.00 -25.85
C PHE A 49 -5.65 12.42 -26.37
N GLY A 50 -6.47 13.26 -25.71
CA GLY A 50 -6.96 14.47 -26.41
C GLY A 50 -7.07 15.80 -25.66
N GLU A 51 -7.31 15.82 -24.36
CA GLU A 51 -7.38 17.08 -23.60
C GLU A 51 -6.54 17.00 -22.33
N SER A 52 -6.05 18.16 -21.88
CA SER A 52 -5.40 18.32 -20.58
C SER A 52 -6.23 17.60 -19.53
N TYR A 53 -5.62 16.67 -18.79
CA TYR A 53 -6.28 16.05 -17.64
C TYR A 53 -6.94 17.15 -16.80
N PRO A 54 -8.25 17.08 -16.52
CA PRO A 54 -8.87 18.06 -15.65
C PRO A 54 -8.12 18.03 -14.32
N THR A 55 -7.82 19.21 -13.77
CA THR A 55 -7.19 19.29 -12.46
C THR A 55 -8.06 18.50 -11.46
N PRO A 56 -7.48 17.94 -10.39
CA PRO A 56 -8.26 17.22 -9.37
C PRO A 56 -9.45 18.03 -8.85
N GLU A 57 -9.31 19.36 -8.75
CA GLU A 57 -10.39 20.29 -8.42
C GLU A 57 -11.49 20.30 -9.48
N THR A 58 -11.10 20.39 -10.75
CA THR A 58 -12.02 20.40 -11.89
C THR A 58 -12.79 19.09 -11.96
N ALA A 59 -12.11 17.95 -11.81
CA ALA A 59 -12.71 16.63 -11.80
C ALA A 59 -13.72 16.46 -10.64
N ALA A 60 -13.39 16.95 -9.45
CA ALA A 60 -14.30 16.94 -8.30
C ALA A 60 -15.54 17.81 -8.53
N MET A 61 -15.37 19.04 -9.04
CA MET A 61 -16.49 19.94 -9.35
C MET A 61 -17.40 19.38 -10.46
N GLU A 62 -16.81 18.78 -11.49
CA GLU A 62 -17.55 18.12 -12.56
C GLU A 62 -18.32 16.90 -12.03
N THR A 63 -17.71 16.12 -11.14
CA THR A 63 -18.38 14.97 -10.49
C THR A 63 -19.58 15.42 -9.66
N VAL A 64 -19.47 16.52 -8.90
CA VAL A 64 -20.62 17.12 -8.20
C VAL A 64 -21.71 17.58 -9.18
N SER A 65 -21.32 18.26 -10.25
CA SER A 65 -22.26 18.76 -11.28
C SER A 65 -23.02 17.61 -11.94
N ASN A 66 -22.32 16.53 -12.30
CA ASN A 66 -22.89 15.31 -12.88
C ASN A 66 -23.83 14.60 -11.89
N ALA A 67 -23.50 14.57 -10.60
CA ALA A 67 -24.37 14.02 -9.57
C ALA A 67 -25.67 14.83 -9.41
N ILE A 68 -25.60 16.15 -9.45
CA ILE A 68 -26.76 17.05 -9.41
C ILE A 68 -27.63 16.86 -10.67
N GLU A 69 -27.01 16.81 -11.86
CA GLU A 69 -27.75 16.58 -13.11
C GLU A 69 -28.50 15.25 -13.07
N MET A 70 -27.86 14.19 -12.59
CA MET A 70 -28.48 12.87 -12.48
C MET A 70 -29.58 12.83 -11.42
N TYR A 71 -29.43 13.57 -10.32
CA TYR A 71 -30.51 13.80 -9.36
C TYR A 71 -31.71 14.49 -10.02
N GLU A 72 -31.51 15.57 -10.79
CA GLU A 72 -32.62 16.27 -11.46
C GLU A 72 -33.30 15.42 -12.54
N LEU A 73 -32.51 14.70 -13.35
CA LEU A 73 -33.04 13.80 -14.38
C LEU A 73 -33.92 12.70 -13.79
N THR A 74 -33.48 12.10 -12.67
CA THR A 74 -34.23 11.03 -12.00
C THR A 74 -35.42 11.54 -11.20
N ARG A 75 -35.36 12.78 -10.66
CA ARG A 75 -36.49 13.44 -10.01
C ARG A 75 -37.57 13.89 -11.01
N ALA A 76 -37.18 14.37 -12.18
CA ALA A 76 -38.08 14.86 -13.22
C ALA A 76 -38.75 13.74 -14.03
N ALA A 77 -38.24 12.51 -13.95
CA ALA A 77 -38.83 11.36 -14.62
C ALA A 77 -40.30 11.18 -14.17
N PRO A 78 -41.29 11.17 -15.09
CA PRO A 78 -42.68 11.07 -14.72
C PRO A 78 -42.90 9.80 -13.90
N GLN A 79 -43.56 9.95 -12.75
CA GLN A 79 -44.12 8.84 -11.97
C GLN A 79 -45.13 8.13 -12.86
N VAL A 80 -44.70 7.13 -13.63
CA VAL A 80 -45.55 6.35 -14.52
C VAL A 80 -46.51 5.53 -13.64
N GLN A 81 -47.67 6.11 -13.32
CA GLN A 81 -48.79 5.38 -12.73
C GLN A 81 -49.48 4.58 -13.83
N VAL A 82 -49.08 3.32 -13.99
CA VAL A 82 -49.80 2.36 -14.83
C VAL A 82 -50.70 1.50 -13.94
N THR A 83 -51.99 1.46 -14.26
CA THR A 83 -52.96 0.58 -13.61
C THR A 83 -53.23 -0.70 -14.42
N GLU A 84 -53.41 -1.77 -13.65
CA GLU A 84 -53.99 -3.09 -13.97
C GLU A 84 -53.26 -4.04 -14.94
N ARG A 85 -52.10 -4.58 -14.51
CA ARG A 85 -51.95 -6.01 -14.12
C ARG A 85 -50.46 -6.40 -13.90
N GLY A 86 -50.03 -6.34 -12.64
CA GLY A 86 -49.26 -7.42 -12.01
C GLY A 86 -47.72 -7.35 -12.03
N THR A 87 -47.12 -6.52 -11.18
CA THR A 87 -46.28 -6.85 -9.99
C THR A 87 -45.36 -5.64 -9.72
N PHE A 88 -45.38 -5.15 -8.48
CA PHE A 88 -45.01 -3.79 -8.09
C PHE A 88 -43.55 -3.66 -7.66
N VAL A 89 -42.89 -2.56 -8.00
CA VAL A 89 -41.87 -1.95 -7.14
C VAL A 89 -42.16 -0.45 -7.05
N SER A 90 -43.02 -0.05 -6.11
CA SER A 90 -43.00 1.34 -5.67
C SER A 90 -41.63 1.57 -5.02
N HIS A 91 -40.78 2.38 -5.64
CA HIS A 91 -39.54 2.75 -4.97
C HIS A 91 -39.94 3.62 -3.78
N PRO A 92 -39.53 3.26 -2.55
CA PRO A 92 -39.88 4.08 -1.39
C PRO A 92 -39.45 5.51 -1.65
N LEU A 93 -40.28 6.46 -1.24
CA LEU A 93 -39.82 7.83 -1.09
C LEU A 93 -39.03 7.88 0.21
N ASN A 94 -37.95 8.66 0.25
CA ASN A 94 -37.39 9.04 1.55
C ASN A 94 -38.42 9.91 2.32
N PRO A 95 -38.21 10.22 3.61
CA PRO A 95 -39.12 11.04 4.42
C PRO A 95 -39.43 12.44 3.82
N TYR A 96 -38.66 12.87 2.83
CA TYR A 96 -38.71 14.19 2.19
C TYR A 96 -39.37 14.17 0.80
N GLY A 97 -39.86 13.01 0.33
CA GLY A 97 -40.59 12.90 -0.94
C GLY A 97 -39.71 12.70 -2.18
N THR A 98 -38.43 12.37 -1.99
CA THR A 98 -37.46 12.15 -3.07
C THR A 98 -37.42 10.67 -3.47
N PRO A 99 -37.42 10.33 -4.78
CA PRO A 99 -37.32 8.93 -5.21
C PRO A 99 -35.96 8.34 -4.80
N VAL A 100 -35.97 7.18 -4.11
CA VAL A 100 -34.76 6.40 -3.74
C VAL A 100 -33.85 6.09 -4.95
N VAL A 101 -34.40 6.12 -6.17
CA VAL A 101 -33.68 5.86 -7.43
C VAL A 101 -32.56 6.87 -7.69
N ALA A 102 -32.71 8.14 -7.26
CA ALA A 102 -31.74 9.18 -7.54
C ALA A 102 -30.40 8.92 -6.82
N PHE A 103 -30.48 8.58 -5.54
CA PHE A 103 -29.32 8.28 -4.70
C PHE A 103 -28.72 6.90 -5.02
N ASP A 104 -29.53 5.92 -5.42
CA ASP A 104 -29.05 4.62 -5.89
C ASP A 104 -28.14 4.74 -7.12
N VAL A 105 -28.42 5.70 -8.01
CA VAL A 105 -27.56 5.96 -9.17
C VAL A 105 -26.23 6.57 -8.72
N ILE A 106 -26.26 7.53 -7.80
CA ILE A 106 -25.05 8.17 -7.24
C ILE A 106 -24.18 7.15 -6.50
N ASN A 107 -24.79 6.23 -5.73
CA ASN A 107 -24.09 5.09 -5.10
C ASN A 107 -23.35 4.18 -6.10
N SER A 108 -23.75 4.22 -7.38
CA SER A 108 -23.13 3.45 -8.46
C SER A 108 -22.17 4.25 -9.34
N MET A 109 -22.03 5.56 -9.08
CA MET A 109 -21.05 6.41 -9.74
C MET A 109 -19.69 6.21 -9.07
N ARG A 110 -18.79 5.52 -9.76
CA ARG A 110 -17.37 5.49 -9.45
C ARG A 110 -16.64 6.11 -10.64
N THR A 111 -15.92 7.20 -10.42
CA THR A 111 -15.24 7.96 -11.47
C THR A 111 -13.77 8.08 -11.12
N LEU A 112 -12.95 7.15 -11.64
CA LEU A 112 -11.56 6.96 -11.20
C LEU A 112 -11.52 6.57 -9.71
N GLU A 113 -10.46 5.88 -9.28
CA GLU A 113 -10.50 5.21 -7.96
C GLU A 113 -10.54 6.21 -6.78
N GLU A 114 -10.24 7.49 -7.01
CA GLU A 114 -10.06 8.50 -5.96
C GLU A 114 -11.11 9.63 -5.93
N VAL A 115 -11.88 9.86 -7.00
CA VAL A 115 -12.90 10.92 -7.08
C VAL A 115 -14.28 10.30 -7.17
N TYR A 116 -15.15 10.59 -6.22
CA TYR A 116 -16.49 9.99 -6.17
C TYR A 116 -17.51 10.94 -5.56
N PRO A 117 -18.78 10.86 -5.99
CA PRO A 117 -19.84 11.68 -5.42
C PRO A 117 -20.39 11.07 -4.14
N PHE A 118 -20.82 11.94 -3.24
CA PHE A 118 -21.64 11.61 -2.08
C PHE A 118 -22.73 12.68 -1.87
N VAL A 119 -23.77 12.33 -1.12
CA VAL A 119 -24.89 13.22 -0.81
C VAL A 119 -25.25 13.13 0.65
N ILE A 120 -25.43 14.30 1.29
CA ILE A 120 -25.80 14.42 2.71
C ILE A 120 -27.12 15.21 2.81
N ASP A 121 -27.98 14.84 3.75
CA ASP A 121 -29.12 15.66 4.15
C ASP A 121 -28.64 16.93 4.86
N ALA A 122 -28.91 18.12 4.33
CA ALA A 122 -28.37 19.36 4.92
C ALA A 122 -28.97 19.69 6.31
N GLY A 123 -30.12 19.09 6.67
CA GLY A 123 -30.80 19.32 7.93
C GLY A 123 -30.40 18.35 9.03
N THR A 124 -30.14 17.08 8.69
CA THR A 124 -29.76 16.04 9.67
C THR A 124 -28.28 15.67 9.63
N LEU A 125 -27.59 16.01 8.54
CA LEU A 125 -26.23 15.57 8.22
C LEU A 125 -26.09 14.04 8.07
N ASP A 126 -27.19 13.35 7.81
CA ASP A 126 -27.15 11.94 7.47
C ASP A 126 -26.67 11.75 6.02
N MET A 127 -25.77 10.79 5.81
CA MET A 127 -25.32 10.37 4.49
C MET A 127 -26.46 9.66 3.75
N LEU A 128 -26.83 10.16 2.57
CA LEU A 128 -27.90 9.63 1.72
C LEU A 128 -27.37 8.84 0.52
N ALA A 129 -26.17 9.16 0.04
CA ALA A 129 -25.48 8.42 -1.02
C ALA A 129 -23.97 8.53 -0.85
N GLU A 130 -23.23 7.47 -1.20
CA GLU A 130 -21.78 7.41 -1.09
C GLU A 130 -21.23 6.40 -2.12
N GLY A 131 -20.52 6.90 -3.14
CA GLY A 131 -20.03 6.10 -4.27
C GLY A 131 -18.85 5.17 -3.96
N ALA A 132 -18.03 5.51 -2.95
CA ALA A 132 -16.87 4.71 -2.56
C ALA A 132 -17.15 3.81 -1.36
N PHE A 133 -17.84 4.34 -0.34
CA PHE A 133 -18.08 3.70 0.96
C PHE A 133 -19.57 3.45 1.23
N PRO A 134 -20.23 2.51 0.52
CA PRO A 134 -21.68 2.31 0.63
C PRO A 134 -22.16 1.96 2.06
N GLY A 135 -21.27 1.48 2.93
CA GLY A 135 -21.55 1.20 4.33
C GLY A 135 -21.78 2.45 5.21
N THR A 136 -21.49 3.66 4.71
CA THR A 136 -21.71 4.91 5.45
C THR A 136 -23.09 5.51 5.23
N VAL A 137 -23.85 5.01 4.25
CA VAL A 137 -25.22 5.49 3.99
C VAL A 137 -26.10 5.26 5.21
N GLY A 138 -26.77 6.31 5.66
CA GLY A 138 -27.58 6.36 6.88
C GLY A 138 -26.81 6.71 8.15
N LEU A 139 -25.49 6.94 8.06
CA LEU A 139 -24.67 7.44 9.17
C LEU A 139 -24.56 8.96 9.13
N TYR A 140 -24.35 9.55 10.31
CA TYR A 140 -24.09 10.97 10.47
C TYR A 140 -22.68 11.32 9.94
N ALA A 141 -22.57 12.37 9.12
CA ALA A 141 -21.34 12.81 8.47
C ALA A 141 -20.39 13.55 9.42
N THR A 142 -19.82 12.83 10.40
CA THR A 142 -18.91 13.39 11.42
C THR A 142 -17.69 14.07 10.82
N PHE A 143 -17.23 13.66 9.62
CA PHE A 143 -16.06 14.25 8.97
C PHE A 143 -16.19 15.74 8.64
N LEU A 144 -17.42 16.28 8.53
CA LEU A 144 -17.63 17.72 8.37
C LEU A 144 -17.44 18.50 9.69
N GLU A 145 -17.53 17.83 10.84
CA GLU A 145 -17.21 18.44 12.15
C GLU A 145 -15.70 18.54 12.37
N ASP A 146 -14.94 17.59 11.81
CA ASP A 146 -13.47 17.50 11.88
C ASP A 146 -12.75 18.20 10.71
N ALA A 147 -13.50 19.02 9.95
CA ALA A 147 -12.98 19.74 8.80
C ALA A 147 -12.03 20.90 9.17
N ASP A 148 -11.40 21.46 8.13
CA ASP A 148 -10.48 22.60 8.22
C ASP A 148 -11.08 23.87 8.83
N ARG A 149 -12.41 23.94 8.92
CA ARG A 149 -13.15 24.99 9.62
C ARG A 149 -14.44 24.46 10.25
N PRO A 150 -14.99 25.17 11.26
CA PRO A 150 -16.16 24.70 11.98
C PRO A 150 -17.38 24.46 11.07
N LEU A 151 -18.13 23.38 11.33
CA LEU A 151 -19.33 22.98 10.59
C LEU A 151 -20.32 24.13 10.36
N ASN A 152 -20.56 24.97 11.37
CA ASN A 152 -21.49 26.10 11.23
C ASN A 152 -21.04 27.17 10.22
N ILE A 153 -19.73 27.26 9.94
CA ILE A 153 -19.19 28.12 8.89
C ILE A 153 -19.36 27.47 7.53
N ILE A 154 -19.08 26.17 7.41
CA ILE A 154 -19.29 25.40 6.16
C ILE A 154 -20.75 25.49 5.71
N LEU A 155 -21.70 25.26 6.63
CA LEU A 155 -23.13 25.36 6.33
C LEU A 155 -23.56 26.77 5.95
N GLN A 156 -22.93 27.80 6.51
CA GLN A 156 -23.19 29.19 6.15
C GLN A 156 -22.65 29.49 4.74
N ASP A 157 -21.42 29.08 4.43
CA ASP A 157 -20.82 29.25 3.10
C ASP A 157 -21.66 28.59 2.00
N LEU A 158 -22.18 27.39 2.28
CA LEU A 158 -23.07 26.66 1.38
C LEU A 158 -24.43 27.35 1.15
N GLN A 159 -24.89 28.18 2.09
CA GLN A 159 -26.10 29.00 1.92
C GLN A 159 -25.82 30.29 1.14
N ASP A 160 -24.60 30.82 1.26
CA ASP A 160 -24.22 32.12 0.73
C ASP A 160 -23.56 32.04 -0.67
N SER A 161 -23.23 30.85 -1.16
CA SER A 161 -22.50 30.62 -2.41
C SER A 161 -22.96 29.37 -3.17
N ASP A 162 -22.56 29.25 -4.44
CA ASP A 162 -22.88 28.09 -5.30
C ASP A 162 -22.14 26.81 -4.89
N GLY A 163 -21.17 26.92 -3.98
CA GLY A 163 -20.46 25.81 -3.39
C GLY A 163 -19.21 26.27 -2.65
N THR A 164 -18.59 25.36 -1.91
CA THR A 164 -17.43 25.68 -1.09
C THR A 164 -16.46 24.51 -0.98
N TRP A 165 -15.16 24.83 -0.93
CA TRP A 165 -14.11 23.85 -0.65
C TRP A 165 -13.98 23.62 0.85
N VAL A 166 -13.85 22.35 1.22
CA VAL A 166 -13.60 21.90 2.59
C VAL A 166 -12.52 20.83 2.56
N SER A 167 -11.60 20.88 3.50
CA SER A 167 -10.57 19.84 3.67
C SER A 167 -10.77 19.09 4.98
N TYR A 168 -10.70 17.76 4.95
CA TYR A 168 -10.77 16.92 6.15
C TYR A 168 -9.98 15.63 5.93
N THR A 169 -9.69 14.89 7.01
CA THR A 169 -9.03 13.58 6.87
C THR A 169 -10.09 12.51 6.63
N PHE A 170 -9.93 11.68 5.59
CA PHE A 170 -10.84 10.60 5.24
C PHE A 170 -10.10 9.41 4.63
N GLU A 171 -10.67 8.21 4.73
CA GLU A 171 -10.09 7.00 4.15
C GLU A 171 -10.10 7.08 2.62
N ASN A 172 -8.92 6.98 1.98
CA ASN A 172 -8.82 6.84 0.53
C ASN A 172 -9.20 5.41 0.12
N PRO A 173 -10.26 5.21 -0.69
CA PRO A 173 -10.77 3.90 -1.04
C PRO A 173 -9.81 3.06 -1.91
N SER A 174 -8.84 3.69 -2.59
CA SER A 174 -7.86 3.00 -3.43
C SER A 174 -6.76 2.33 -2.61
N ILE A 175 -6.39 2.94 -1.48
CA ILE A 175 -5.26 2.52 -0.66
C ILE A 175 -5.64 2.12 0.78
N GLY A 176 -6.90 2.33 1.19
CA GLY A 176 -7.42 2.01 2.52
C GLY A 176 -6.79 2.85 3.65
N MET A 177 -6.21 4.01 3.32
CA MET A 177 -5.50 4.87 4.29
C MET A 177 -6.16 6.23 4.43
N SER A 178 -6.21 6.74 5.66
CA SER A 178 -6.67 8.10 5.94
C SER A 178 -5.71 9.14 5.37
N GLN A 179 -6.20 9.94 4.43
CA GLN A 179 -5.48 11.07 3.81
C GLN A 179 -6.31 12.34 3.95
N VAL A 180 -5.65 13.49 3.80
CA VAL A 180 -6.41 14.74 3.62
C VAL A 180 -7.18 14.63 2.31
N LYS A 181 -8.46 14.94 2.35
CA LYS A 181 -9.33 15.01 1.20
C LYS A 181 -9.81 16.44 1.04
N HIS A 182 -9.65 16.99 -0.14
CA HIS A 182 -10.19 18.30 -0.53
C HIS A 182 -11.48 18.08 -1.29
N VAL A 183 -12.58 18.63 -0.79
CA VAL A 183 -13.93 18.34 -1.26
C VAL A 183 -14.65 19.61 -1.63
N TRP A 184 -15.18 19.63 -2.84
CA TRP A 184 -16.14 20.63 -3.29
C TRP A 184 -17.53 20.22 -2.83
N LEU A 185 -18.19 21.09 -2.09
CA LEU A 185 -19.55 20.89 -1.60
C LEU A 185 -20.50 21.91 -2.26
N THR A 186 -21.67 21.47 -2.69
CA THR A 186 -22.74 22.33 -3.20
C THR A 186 -24.06 21.99 -2.52
N LEU A 187 -24.80 23.02 -2.07
CA LEU A 187 -26.15 22.85 -1.52
C LEU A 187 -27.19 22.95 -2.65
N HIS A 188 -27.96 21.88 -2.84
CA HIS A 188 -28.99 21.79 -3.86
C HIS A 188 -30.22 21.06 -3.31
N ASP A 189 -31.39 21.70 -3.37
CA ASP A 189 -32.67 21.12 -2.90
C ASP A 189 -32.68 20.62 -1.44
N GLY A 190 -31.88 21.24 -0.56
CA GLY A 190 -31.76 20.80 0.84
C GLY A 190 -30.82 19.61 1.05
N TYR A 191 -30.06 19.24 0.02
CA TYR A 191 -29.01 18.22 0.06
C TYR A 191 -27.65 18.84 -0.21
N ILE A 192 -26.63 18.38 0.49
CA ILE A 192 -25.24 18.73 0.21
C ILE A 192 -24.67 17.66 -0.70
N PHE A 193 -24.36 18.02 -1.94
CA PHE A 193 -23.64 17.19 -2.88
C PHE A 193 -22.14 17.45 -2.72
N GLY A 194 -21.35 16.39 -2.62
CA GLY A 194 -19.91 16.50 -2.44
C GLY A 194 -19.13 15.56 -3.33
N SER A 195 -17.97 16.02 -3.79
CA SER A 195 -16.94 15.18 -4.38
C SER A 195 -15.59 15.85 -4.18
N GLY A 196 -14.53 15.05 -4.18
CA GLY A 196 -13.22 15.55 -3.86
C GLY A 196 -12.12 14.57 -4.23
N TYR A 197 -10.90 15.04 -4.07
CA TYR A 197 -9.67 14.30 -4.32
C TYR A 197 -8.86 14.21 -3.04
N TYR A 198 -8.00 13.20 -2.97
CA TYR A 198 -7.06 13.06 -1.86
C TYR A 198 -5.81 13.87 -2.15
N GLU A 199 -5.25 14.47 -1.12
CA GLU A 199 -3.90 15.01 -1.11
C GLU A 199 -2.95 13.80 -1.22
N SER A 200 -2.74 13.35 -2.45
CA SER A 200 -1.76 12.33 -2.80
C SER A 200 -0.47 12.99 -3.27
N PRO A 201 0.68 12.33 -3.12
CA PRO A 201 1.92 12.83 -3.71
C PRO A 201 1.79 13.08 -5.22
N ASP A 202 0.96 12.31 -5.93
CA ASP A 202 0.69 12.55 -7.36
C ASP A 202 0.01 13.90 -7.61
N VAL A 203 -1.03 14.21 -6.84
CA VAL A 203 -1.77 15.48 -6.98
C VAL A 203 -0.86 16.67 -6.66
N GLN A 204 -0.11 16.60 -5.57
CA GLN A 204 0.87 17.64 -5.21
C GLN A 204 1.91 17.85 -6.31
N THR A 205 2.33 16.76 -6.97
CA THR A 205 3.30 16.77 -8.06
C THR A 205 2.73 17.42 -9.33
N ILE A 206 1.48 17.11 -9.68
CA ILE A 206 0.78 17.78 -10.80
C ILE A 206 0.63 19.27 -10.50
N GLU A 207 0.12 19.63 -9.31
CA GLU A 207 -0.07 21.03 -8.91
C GLU A 207 1.24 21.82 -8.93
N ALA A 208 2.36 21.20 -8.51
CA ALA A 208 3.69 21.80 -8.59
C ALA A 208 4.08 22.10 -10.05
N VAL A 209 3.90 21.14 -10.97
CA VAL A 209 4.18 21.34 -12.41
C VAL A 209 3.31 22.45 -13.00
N GLU A 210 2.02 22.48 -12.69
CA GLU A 210 1.14 23.55 -13.17
C GLU A 210 1.48 24.91 -12.58
N SER A 211 1.89 24.96 -11.32
CA SER A 211 2.37 26.18 -10.67
C SER A 211 3.60 26.73 -11.40
N LEU A 212 4.54 25.84 -11.77
CA LEU A 212 5.71 26.22 -12.58
C LEU A 212 5.31 26.78 -13.94
N ILE A 213 4.36 26.15 -14.62
CA ILE A 213 3.85 26.62 -15.92
C ILE A 213 3.20 27.99 -15.77
N ARG A 214 2.35 28.21 -14.74
CA ARG A 214 1.74 29.52 -14.47
C ARG A 214 2.79 30.60 -14.20
N MET A 215 3.86 30.26 -13.47
CA MET A 215 4.99 31.17 -13.24
C MET A 215 5.74 31.48 -14.53
N TYR A 216 5.97 30.48 -15.39
CA TYR A 216 6.56 30.67 -16.71
C TYR A 216 5.68 31.53 -17.62
N ASP A 217 4.38 31.30 -17.68
CA ASP A 217 3.47 32.13 -18.48
C ASP A 217 3.47 33.60 -18.04
N ALA A 218 3.64 33.84 -16.74
CA ALA A 218 3.69 35.18 -16.17
C ALA A 218 5.03 35.90 -16.41
N ALA A 219 6.16 35.19 -16.37
CA ALA A 219 7.50 35.79 -16.31
C ALA A 219 8.50 35.28 -17.37
N GLY A 220 8.07 34.39 -18.26
CA GLY A 220 8.92 33.66 -19.21
C GLY A 220 10.03 32.88 -18.52
N THR A 221 11.16 32.72 -19.21
CA THR A 221 12.36 32.05 -18.65
C THR A 221 12.95 32.73 -17.41
N GLY A 222 12.48 33.95 -17.06
CA GLY A 222 12.86 34.63 -15.82
C GLY A 222 12.34 33.93 -14.57
N SER A 223 11.27 33.12 -14.68
CA SER A 223 10.72 32.32 -13.57
C SER A 223 11.65 31.20 -13.10
N PHE A 224 12.54 30.71 -13.96
CA PHE A 224 13.43 29.57 -13.67
C PHE A 224 14.38 29.81 -12.50
N ALA A 225 14.72 31.09 -12.22
CA ALA A 225 15.54 31.48 -11.08
C ALA A 225 14.77 31.55 -9.75
N SER A 226 13.43 31.50 -9.81
CA SER A 226 12.52 31.57 -8.65
C SER A 226 11.98 30.20 -8.24
N ILE A 227 12.42 29.14 -8.90
CA ILE A 227 12.12 27.76 -8.53
C ILE A 227 12.99 27.42 -7.31
N HIS A 228 12.38 27.47 -6.13
CA HIS A 228 13.02 27.31 -4.82
C HIS A 228 12.60 25.99 -4.13
N ALA A 229 13.38 25.56 -3.14
CA ALA A 229 13.29 24.27 -2.43
C ALA A 229 11.97 24.00 -1.66
N ASP A 230 11.10 24.99 -1.58
CA ASP A 230 9.78 24.97 -0.94
C ASP A 230 8.66 24.43 -1.85
N GLN A 231 8.96 23.99 -3.08
CA GLN A 231 8.00 23.46 -4.07
C GLN A 231 8.27 21.97 -4.44
N GLY A 232 8.82 21.16 -3.53
CA GLY A 232 9.18 19.76 -3.81
C GLY A 232 10.38 19.61 -4.77
N GLU A 233 10.65 18.40 -5.28
CA GLU A 233 11.69 18.15 -6.29
C GLU A 233 11.22 18.58 -7.69
N SER A 234 11.13 19.90 -7.90
CA SER A 234 10.64 20.47 -9.15
C SER A 234 11.77 20.90 -10.09
N PHE A 235 11.57 20.75 -11.40
CA PHE A 235 12.58 20.99 -12.42
C PHE A 235 12.02 21.41 -13.77
N VAL A 236 12.88 22.00 -14.61
CA VAL A 236 12.56 22.33 -16.00
C VAL A 236 13.65 21.79 -16.90
N LEU A 237 13.28 21.11 -17.98
CA LEU A 237 14.17 20.61 -19.02
C LEU A 237 13.94 21.35 -20.34
N ASP A 238 14.98 21.49 -21.14
CA ASP A 238 14.86 21.86 -22.55
C ASP A 238 14.31 20.66 -23.34
N ALA A 239 13.19 20.81 -24.05
CA ALA A 239 12.53 19.66 -24.70
C ALA A 239 13.36 19.07 -25.85
N GLY A 240 14.21 19.88 -26.51
CA GLY A 240 15.02 19.43 -27.64
C GLY A 240 16.29 18.69 -27.23
N THR A 241 16.82 18.96 -26.04
CA THR A 241 18.11 18.44 -25.58
C THR A 241 18.01 17.62 -24.29
N MET A 242 16.86 17.68 -23.61
CA MET A 242 16.59 17.09 -22.29
C MET A 242 17.60 17.52 -21.23
N HIS A 243 18.22 18.69 -21.41
CA HIS A 243 19.11 19.27 -20.42
C HIS A 243 18.30 19.99 -19.36
N ILE A 244 18.64 19.73 -18.10
CA ILE A 244 18.06 20.45 -16.96
C ILE A 244 18.44 21.93 -17.08
N ILE A 245 17.44 22.79 -17.18
CA ILE A 245 17.56 24.25 -17.17
C ILE A 245 17.61 24.75 -15.73
N THR A 246 16.79 24.17 -14.84
CA THR A 246 16.75 24.49 -13.42
C THR A 246 16.17 23.34 -12.59
N HIS A 247 16.55 23.26 -11.32
CA HIS A 247 16.14 22.22 -10.36
C HIS A 247 16.16 22.82 -8.94
N THR A 248 15.20 22.46 -8.09
CA THR A 248 15.07 23.01 -6.72
C THR A 248 16.26 22.69 -5.80
N ASN A 249 16.94 21.56 -6.04
CA ASN A 249 18.24 21.22 -5.43
C ASN A 249 19.38 21.43 -6.45
N ALA A 250 20.10 22.54 -6.36
CA ALA A 250 21.15 22.89 -7.33
C ALA A 250 22.47 22.11 -7.17
N ASP A 251 22.64 21.39 -6.05
CA ASP A 251 23.89 20.74 -5.70
C ASP A 251 23.79 19.21 -5.92
N ALA A 252 24.42 18.73 -7.00
CA ALA A 252 24.66 17.31 -7.35
C ALA A 252 23.51 16.44 -7.93
N THR A 253 22.24 16.84 -7.92
CA THR A 253 21.12 16.03 -8.44
C THR A 253 20.80 16.21 -9.93
N SER A 254 21.31 17.27 -10.56
CA SER A 254 20.89 17.63 -11.93
C SER A 254 21.37 16.69 -13.03
N SER A 255 22.53 16.04 -12.87
CA SER A 255 22.93 14.93 -13.75
C SER A 255 22.20 13.64 -13.40
N ALA A 256 21.91 13.41 -12.11
CA ALA A 256 21.31 12.16 -11.64
C ALA A 256 19.87 11.94 -12.14
N ILE A 257 19.02 12.98 -12.19
CA ILE A 257 17.63 12.83 -12.68
C ILE A 257 17.61 12.57 -14.19
N ARG A 258 18.41 13.31 -14.96
CA ARG A 258 18.54 13.07 -16.40
C ARG A 258 19.06 11.66 -16.67
N ASP A 259 20.16 11.30 -16.01
CA ASP A 259 20.80 10.01 -16.18
C ASP A 259 19.81 8.90 -15.78
N ALA A 260 19.13 9.02 -14.62
CA ALA A 260 18.15 8.06 -14.15
C ALA A 260 16.93 7.90 -15.06
N ILE A 261 16.32 9.00 -15.54
CA ILE A 261 15.22 8.94 -16.50
C ILE A 261 15.69 8.26 -17.79
N SER A 262 16.89 8.59 -18.27
CA SER A 262 17.46 8.01 -19.51
C SER A 262 17.97 6.57 -19.38
N THR A 263 18.13 6.05 -18.15
CA THR A 263 18.61 4.67 -17.95
C THR A 263 17.47 3.67 -18.14
N ASP A 264 16.26 4.01 -17.70
CA ASP A 264 15.08 3.14 -17.81
C ASP A 264 14.25 3.43 -19.07
N TRP A 265 14.32 4.65 -19.62
CA TRP A 265 13.50 5.08 -20.75
C TRP A 265 14.34 5.68 -21.88
N ASP A 266 14.04 5.30 -23.12
CA ASP A 266 14.61 5.94 -24.31
C ASP A 266 14.07 7.37 -24.41
N LEU A 267 14.97 8.35 -24.53
CA LEU A 267 14.61 9.78 -24.61
C LEU A 267 13.73 10.08 -25.83
N ASP A 268 13.91 9.35 -26.93
CA ASP A 268 13.06 9.50 -28.12
C ASP A 268 11.63 9.02 -27.85
N VAL A 269 11.46 8.06 -26.93
CA VAL A 269 10.14 7.58 -26.48
C VAL A 269 9.46 8.61 -25.61
N ILE A 270 10.17 9.20 -24.63
CA ILE A 270 9.62 10.25 -23.76
C ILE A 270 9.21 11.47 -24.58
N SER A 271 10.10 11.97 -25.43
CA SER A 271 9.81 13.11 -26.31
C SER A 271 8.64 12.81 -27.23
N GLY A 272 8.61 11.63 -27.85
CA GLY A 272 7.49 11.22 -28.71
C GLY A 272 6.17 11.02 -27.96
N MET A 273 6.19 10.67 -26.67
CA MET A 273 4.98 10.63 -25.83
C MET A 273 4.52 12.02 -25.46
N LEU A 274 5.42 12.89 -24.99
CA LEU A 274 5.10 14.27 -24.65
C LEU A 274 4.60 15.10 -25.85
N ASP A 275 5.20 14.94 -27.03
CA ASP A 275 4.73 15.61 -28.26
C ASP A 275 3.32 15.16 -28.66
N ARG A 276 2.95 13.92 -28.35
CA ARG A 276 1.63 13.36 -28.68
C ARG A 276 0.58 13.69 -27.62
N HIS A 277 0.98 13.79 -26.35
CA HIS A 277 0.04 13.78 -25.22
C HIS A 277 0.09 15.04 -24.35
N GLY A 278 1.10 15.89 -24.53
CA GLY A 278 1.29 17.11 -23.74
C GLY A 278 1.84 16.85 -22.33
N SER A 279 1.53 15.71 -21.71
CA SER A 279 2.09 15.31 -20.42
C SER A 279 2.22 13.79 -20.29
N MET A 280 3.01 13.34 -19.31
CA MET A 280 3.15 11.93 -18.95
C MET A 280 3.70 11.76 -17.53
N TRP A 281 3.48 10.57 -16.95
CA TRP A 281 4.17 10.13 -15.75
C TRP A 281 5.40 9.29 -16.12
N VAL A 282 6.50 9.47 -15.41
CA VAL A 282 7.70 8.64 -15.50
C VAL A 282 8.12 8.16 -14.11
N SER A 283 8.72 6.98 -14.03
CA SER A 283 9.38 6.48 -12.82
C SER A 283 10.86 6.26 -13.10
N TYR A 284 11.74 6.61 -12.17
CA TYR A 284 13.19 6.46 -12.33
C TYR A 284 13.89 6.21 -10.99
N PRO A 285 15.06 5.54 -10.97
CA PRO A 285 15.84 5.36 -9.75
C PRO A 285 16.42 6.70 -9.28
N SER A 286 16.00 7.20 -8.13
CA SER A 286 16.53 8.43 -7.55
C SER A 286 17.83 8.14 -6.80
N ILE A 287 18.90 8.82 -7.23
CA ILE A 287 20.21 8.76 -6.57
C ILE A 287 20.37 9.98 -5.65
N THR A 288 19.34 10.30 -4.85
CA THR A 288 19.51 11.35 -3.85
C THR A 288 20.41 10.84 -2.72
N PRO A 289 21.38 11.65 -2.24
CA PRO A 289 22.36 11.24 -1.25
C PRO A 289 21.77 10.86 0.13
N TYR A 290 20.48 11.14 0.34
CA TYR A 290 19.75 10.83 1.57
C TYR A 290 18.93 9.52 1.50
N HIS A 291 18.68 8.96 0.31
CA HIS A 291 17.65 7.93 0.11
C HIS A 291 18.15 6.59 -0.46
N GLY A 292 19.47 6.33 -0.48
CA GLY A 292 19.99 4.97 -0.68
C GLY A 292 19.42 4.14 -1.86
N GLY A 293 19.09 4.78 -2.99
CA GLY A 293 18.57 4.10 -4.19
C GLY A 293 17.04 3.95 -4.27
N GLU A 294 16.27 4.80 -3.60
CA GLU A 294 14.80 4.85 -3.75
C GLU A 294 14.37 5.27 -5.17
N TYR A 295 13.22 4.78 -5.65
CA TYR A 295 12.65 5.20 -6.93
C TYR A 295 11.82 6.47 -6.74
N ALA A 296 11.86 7.39 -7.71
CA ALA A 296 10.99 8.57 -7.75
C ALA A 296 9.98 8.45 -8.89
N ARG A 297 8.82 9.08 -8.73
CA ARG A 297 7.84 9.35 -9.80
C ARG A 297 7.99 10.80 -10.16
N ALA A 298 7.94 11.11 -11.44
CA ALA A 298 7.75 12.47 -11.91
C ALA A 298 6.55 12.58 -12.82
N TYR A 299 5.80 13.67 -12.66
CA TYR A 299 4.89 14.16 -13.68
C TYR A 299 5.67 15.11 -14.59
N LEU A 300 5.57 14.91 -15.89
CA LEU A 300 6.23 15.72 -16.91
C LEU A 300 5.17 16.36 -17.80
N GLN A 301 5.32 17.64 -18.11
CA GLN A 301 4.44 18.35 -19.03
C GLN A 301 5.25 19.21 -20.00
N LEU A 302 5.01 19.02 -21.30
CA LEU A 302 5.59 19.81 -22.37
C LEU A 302 4.80 21.12 -22.53
N HIS A 303 5.48 22.25 -22.38
CA HIS A 303 4.91 23.57 -22.56
C HIS A 303 5.94 24.53 -23.17
N ASP A 304 5.59 25.14 -24.30
CA ASP A 304 6.43 26.12 -25.03
C ASP A 304 7.89 25.67 -25.27
N GLY A 305 8.08 24.40 -25.68
CA GLY A 305 9.41 23.84 -25.96
C GLY A 305 10.23 23.48 -24.72
N HIS A 306 9.63 23.52 -23.54
CA HIS A 306 10.23 23.12 -22.25
C HIS A 306 9.42 21.98 -21.63
N ILE A 307 10.07 21.11 -20.87
CA ILE A 307 9.40 20.08 -20.09
C ILE A 307 9.47 20.49 -18.63
N PHE A 308 8.31 20.75 -18.05
CA PHE A 308 8.14 21.03 -16.63
C PHE A 308 7.94 19.71 -15.91
N GLY A 309 8.72 19.49 -14.87
CA GLY A 309 8.69 18.27 -14.09
C GLY A 309 8.62 18.56 -12.61
N SER A 310 7.95 17.68 -11.88
CA SER A 310 8.07 17.60 -10.44
C SER A 310 8.12 16.13 -10.07
N SER A 311 8.89 15.80 -9.04
CA SER A 311 9.01 14.45 -8.54
C SER A 311 8.78 14.32 -7.05
N TYR A 312 8.41 13.11 -6.66
CA TYR A 312 8.39 12.68 -5.28
C TYR A 312 8.99 11.27 -5.19
N GLY A 313 9.59 10.95 -4.05
CA GLY A 313 10.05 9.59 -3.76
C GLY A 313 8.85 8.65 -3.70
N ILE A 314 8.80 7.65 -4.57
CA ILE A 314 7.79 6.60 -4.50
C ILE A 314 8.26 5.60 -3.45
N PHE A 315 7.41 5.41 -2.45
CA PHE A 315 7.47 4.19 -1.66
C PHE A 315 7.39 3.00 -2.60
N PRO A 316 8.34 2.05 -2.55
CA PRO A 316 8.35 0.89 -3.44
C PRO A 316 6.99 0.18 -3.56
N GLU A 317 6.13 0.30 -2.55
CA GLU A 317 4.75 -0.14 -2.51
C GLU A 317 3.85 0.46 -3.61
N ALA A 318 3.80 1.78 -3.77
CA ALA A 318 2.95 2.42 -4.78
C ALA A 318 3.41 2.10 -6.21
N ARG A 319 4.71 1.91 -6.44
CA ARG A 319 5.23 1.42 -7.73
C ARG A 319 4.80 -0.02 -7.99
N VAL A 320 4.88 -0.86 -6.96
CA VAL A 320 4.45 -2.25 -7.04
C VAL A 320 2.96 -2.35 -7.37
N GLN A 321 2.11 -1.47 -6.81
CA GLN A 321 0.71 -1.32 -7.20
C GLN A 321 0.55 -0.85 -8.65
N SER A 322 1.16 0.29 -9.00
CA SER A 322 1.11 0.85 -10.36
C SER A 322 1.52 -0.18 -11.42
N LEU A 323 2.56 -0.98 -11.17
CA LEU A 323 2.94 -2.00 -12.15
C LEU A 323 1.89 -3.09 -12.29
N VAL A 324 1.25 -3.54 -11.21
CA VAL A 324 0.14 -4.50 -11.31
C VAL A 324 -1.01 -3.91 -12.11
N ASP A 325 -1.36 -2.65 -11.87
CA ASP A 325 -2.46 -1.99 -12.55
C ASP A 325 -2.16 -1.73 -14.03
N GLU A 326 -0.93 -1.34 -14.37
CA GLU A 326 -0.43 -1.21 -15.74
C GLU A 326 -0.51 -2.55 -16.47
N VAL A 327 -0.14 -3.64 -15.81
CA VAL A 327 -0.09 -4.96 -16.43
C VAL A 327 -1.49 -5.57 -16.54
N ILE A 328 -2.37 -5.33 -15.58
CA ILE A 328 -3.80 -5.64 -15.69
C ILE A 328 -4.42 -4.84 -16.83
N THR A 329 -4.06 -3.56 -16.97
CA THR A 329 -4.54 -2.71 -18.07
C THR A 329 -4.09 -3.26 -19.42
N LEU A 330 -2.82 -3.63 -19.55
CA LEU A 330 -2.31 -4.30 -20.74
C LEU A 330 -3.06 -5.61 -21.02
N TYR A 331 -3.35 -6.40 -20.00
CA TYR A 331 -4.16 -7.62 -20.13
C TYR A 331 -5.60 -7.33 -20.57
N LYS A 332 -6.25 -6.29 -20.04
CA LYS A 332 -7.60 -5.87 -20.47
C LYS A 332 -7.63 -5.49 -21.96
N LEU A 333 -6.54 -4.93 -22.48
CA LEU A 333 -6.41 -4.51 -23.88
C LEU A 333 -6.08 -5.68 -24.82
N GLU A 334 -5.10 -6.51 -24.46
CA GLU A 334 -4.50 -7.53 -25.34
C GLU A 334 -4.93 -8.97 -25.01
N GLY A 335 -5.65 -9.18 -23.90
CA GLY A 335 -5.98 -10.48 -23.36
C GLY A 335 -4.72 -11.34 -23.13
N ALA A 336 -4.76 -12.60 -23.55
CA ALA A 336 -3.59 -13.49 -23.49
C ALA A 336 -2.39 -13.02 -24.33
N GLY A 337 -2.59 -12.07 -25.26
CA GLY A 337 -1.53 -11.41 -26.02
C GLY A 337 -0.61 -10.54 -25.16
N ALA A 338 -1.03 -10.18 -23.94
CA ALA A 338 -0.21 -9.44 -23.00
C ALA A 338 0.96 -10.26 -22.42
N PHE A 339 0.83 -11.59 -22.27
CA PHE A 339 1.84 -12.40 -21.54
C PHE A 339 3.25 -12.37 -22.16
N PRO A 340 3.42 -12.48 -23.49
CA PRO A 340 4.74 -12.29 -24.11
C PRO A 340 5.29 -10.88 -23.92
N ILE A 341 4.43 -9.85 -23.95
CA ILE A 341 4.82 -8.44 -23.74
C ILE A 341 5.33 -8.26 -22.32
N ILE A 342 4.57 -8.73 -21.33
CA ILE A 342 4.94 -8.72 -19.91
C ILE A 342 6.27 -9.46 -19.68
N THR A 343 6.46 -10.63 -20.28
CA THR A 343 7.69 -11.42 -20.14
C THR A 343 8.91 -10.74 -20.76
N SER A 344 8.68 -9.84 -21.73
CA SER A 344 9.74 -9.06 -22.37
C SER A 344 10.08 -7.75 -21.65
N LEU A 345 9.30 -7.36 -20.64
CA LEU A 345 9.62 -6.21 -19.81
C LEU A 345 10.94 -6.48 -19.09
N SER A 346 11.91 -5.59 -19.28
CA SER A 346 13.18 -5.64 -18.54
C SER A 346 12.97 -4.93 -17.21
N LEU A 347 12.68 -5.70 -16.17
CA LEU A 347 12.60 -5.16 -14.80
C LEU A 347 13.92 -5.48 -14.06
N GLU A 348 14.41 -4.51 -13.27
CA GLU A 348 15.58 -4.70 -12.41
C GLU A 348 15.40 -5.93 -11.49
N PRO A 349 16.45 -6.72 -11.20
CA PRO A 349 16.33 -8.02 -10.49
C PRO A 349 15.68 -7.96 -9.10
N THR A 350 15.62 -6.77 -8.50
CA THR A 350 15.07 -6.51 -7.15
C THR A 350 13.57 -6.17 -7.17
N SER A 351 13.02 -5.96 -8.36
CA SER A 351 11.66 -5.51 -8.59
C SER A 351 10.95 -6.48 -9.53
N LEU A 352 9.87 -7.09 -9.03
CA LEU A 352 8.67 -7.42 -9.82
C LEU A 352 8.66 -8.76 -10.57
N ALA A 353 7.61 -9.51 -10.27
CA ALA A 353 7.25 -10.76 -10.91
C ALA A 353 5.75 -10.74 -11.20
N VAL A 354 5.35 -10.23 -12.36
CA VAL A 354 3.98 -10.41 -12.85
C VAL A 354 3.81 -11.86 -13.22
N VAL A 355 3.26 -12.62 -12.30
CA VAL A 355 2.73 -13.94 -12.60
C VAL A 355 1.34 -13.74 -13.15
N GLY A 356 0.93 -14.50 -14.16
CA GLY A 356 -0.47 -14.89 -14.27
C GLY A 356 -0.50 -16.32 -13.77
N VAL A 357 -1.10 -16.60 -12.61
CA VAL A 357 -1.27 -17.99 -12.15
C VAL A 357 -2.67 -18.47 -12.49
N MET A 358 -2.76 -19.53 -13.30
CA MET A 358 -3.96 -20.35 -13.43
C MET A 358 -3.53 -21.79 -13.16
N GLU A 359 -4.22 -22.50 -12.26
CA GLU A 359 -3.91 -23.91 -11.90
C GLU A 359 -2.45 -24.13 -11.51
N SER A 360 -1.88 -23.22 -10.69
CA SER A 360 -0.51 -23.30 -10.19
C SER A 360 0.59 -23.14 -11.24
N LYS A 361 0.34 -22.59 -12.45
CA LYS A 361 1.41 -22.37 -13.45
C LYS A 361 1.73 -20.89 -13.68
N VAL A 362 3.01 -20.57 -13.82
CA VAL A 362 3.49 -19.24 -14.25
C VAL A 362 3.17 -19.03 -15.74
N LEU A 363 2.32 -18.06 -16.08
CA LEU A 363 2.00 -17.72 -17.48
C LEU A 363 2.87 -16.60 -18.08
N ALA A 364 3.41 -15.72 -17.24
CA ALA A 364 4.36 -14.67 -17.59
C ALA A 364 5.29 -14.43 -16.40
N TYR A 365 6.52 -13.92 -16.63
CA TYR A 365 7.42 -13.50 -15.56
C TYR A 365 8.48 -12.52 -16.08
N ALA A 366 8.42 -11.27 -15.63
CA ALA A 366 9.20 -10.13 -16.13
C ALA A 366 10.66 -10.03 -15.64
N GLY A 367 11.23 -11.08 -15.02
CA GLY A 367 12.64 -11.10 -14.59
C GLY A 367 13.43 -12.36 -15.02
N SER A 368 12.77 -13.32 -15.64
CA SER A 368 13.32 -14.64 -16.00
C SER A 368 12.35 -15.40 -16.90
N PRO A 369 12.55 -15.38 -18.22
CA PRO A 369 11.74 -16.16 -19.16
C PRO A 369 11.72 -17.67 -18.85
N ALA A 370 12.73 -18.18 -18.12
CA ALA A 370 12.84 -19.58 -17.73
C ALA A 370 11.84 -20.01 -16.63
N ALA A 371 11.21 -19.07 -15.94
CA ALA A 371 10.15 -19.35 -14.98
C ALA A 371 8.79 -19.64 -15.65
N VAL A 372 8.58 -19.22 -16.89
CA VAL A 372 7.31 -19.43 -17.61
C VAL A 372 7.06 -20.93 -17.80
N GLY A 373 5.86 -21.38 -17.39
CA GLY A 373 5.44 -22.78 -17.42
C GLY A 373 5.84 -23.58 -16.18
N GLN A 374 6.62 -23.03 -15.25
CA GLN A 374 6.90 -23.69 -13.97
C GLN A 374 5.65 -23.73 -13.08
N THR A 375 5.57 -24.78 -12.26
CA THR A 375 4.49 -24.91 -11.27
C THR A 375 4.87 -24.14 -10.00
N VAL A 376 4.05 -23.17 -9.63
CA VAL A 376 4.15 -22.42 -8.39
C VAL A 376 3.26 -23.08 -7.35
N ILE A 377 3.88 -23.61 -6.29
CA ILE A 377 3.13 -24.04 -5.12
C ILE A 377 2.85 -22.78 -4.30
N LEU A 378 1.65 -22.20 -4.48
CA LEU A 378 1.28 -20.96 -3.78
C LEU A 378 1.41 -21.11 -2.26
N SER A 379 1.07 -22.30 -1.72
CA SER A 379 1.22 -22.62 -0.29
C SER A 379 2.68 -22.74 0.19
N SER A 380 3.67 -22.88 -0.70
CA SER A 380 5.08 -22.85 -0.30
C SER A 380 5.64 -21.43 -0.30
N ILE A 381 4.97 -20.49 -0.97
CA ILE A 381 5.38 -19.08 -1.02
C ILE A 381 4.61 -18.28 0.03
N PHE A 382 3.35 -18.65 0.26
CA PHE A 382 2.41 -17.92 1.08
C PHE A 382 2.02 -18.82 2.25
N ASP A 383 2.20 -18.34 3.49
CA ASP A 383 1.88 -19.04 4.75
C ASP A 383 0.36 -19.26 4.95
N GLN A 384 -0.41 -19.17 3.87
CA GLN A 384 -1.86 -19.40 3.83
C GLN A 384 -2.17 -20.57 2.90
N ASP A 385 -3.21 -21.33 3.28
CA ASP A 385 -3.82 -22.27 2.37
C ASP A 385 -4.25 -21.52 1.08
N ALA A 386 -3.96 -22.13 -0.08
CA ALA A 386 -4.18 -21.48 -1.37
C ALA A 386 -5.65 -21.06 -1.57
N ASP A 387 -6.61 -21.81 -1.02
CA ASP A 387 -8.03 -21.47 -1.12
C ASP A 387 -8.37 -20.26 -0.25
N THR A 388 -7.73 -20.11 0.91
CA THR A 388 -7.91 -18.94 1.79
C THR A 388 -7.39 -17.68 1.11
N LEU A 389 -6.17 -17.73 0.57
CA LEU A 389 -5.58 -16.60 -0.15
C LEU A 389 -6.44 -16.19 -1.35
N LEU A 390 -6.89 -17.16 -2.13
CA LEU A 390 -7.76 -16.91 -3.28
C LEU A 390 -9.12 -16.35 -2.88
N GLN A 391 -9.66 -16.76 -1.73
CA GLN A 391 -10.91 -16.21 -1.20
C GLN A 391 -10.71 -14.74 -0.78
N SER A 392 -9.65 -14.43 -0.04
CA SER A 392 -9.30 -13.05 0.33
C SER A 392 -9.13 -12.13 -0.88
N LEU A 393 -8.54 -12.63 -1.97
CA LEU A 393 -8.38 -11.92 -3.23
C LEU A 393 -9.66 -11.82 -4.08
N ARG A 394 -10.67 -12.66 -3.84
CA ARG A 394 -12.00 -12.49 -4.45
C ARG A 394 -12.82 -11.45 -3.70
N ASP A 395 -12.62 -11.38 -2.39
CA ASP A 395 -13.34 -10.46 -1.52
C ASP A 395 -12.73 -9.05 -1.55
N ASN A 396 -11.45 -8.91 -1.97
CA ASN A 396 -10.75 -7.64 -2.07
C ASN A 396 -10.15 -7.41 -3.46
N PRO A 397 -10.20 -6.18 -4.02
CA PRO A 397 -9.64 -5.85 -5.33
C PRO A 397 -8.11 -5.99 -5.41
N GLY A 398 -7.42 -6.06 -4.27
CA GLY A 398 -6.02 -6.44 -4.17
C GLY A 398 -5.60 -6.71 -2.74
N LEU A 399 -4.48 -7.40 -2.58
CA LEU A 399 -3.93 -7.81 -1.29
C LEU A 399 -2.43 -7.58 -1.26
N TRP A 400 -1.95 -6.95 -0.20
CA TRP A 400 -0.52 -6.90 0.08
C TRP A 400 -0.08 -8.12 0.89
N LEU A 401 1.09 -8.62 0.54
CA LEU A 401 1.72 -9.73 1.23
C LEU A 401 3.19 -9.45 1.48
N ASP A 402 3.57 -9.43 2.75
CA ASP A 402 4.95 -9.28 3.18
C ASP A 402 5.59 -10.66 3.43
N THR A 403 6.64 -10.98 2.66
CA THR A 403 7.45 -12.20 2.79
C THR A 403 8.86 -11.82 3.18
N ILE A 404 9.56 -12.63 3.98
CA ILE A 404 10.97 -12.37 4.29
C ILE A 404 11.86 -13.22 3.40
N PHE A 405 12.91 -12.57 2.91
CA PHE A 405 13.96 -13.18 2.14
C PHE A 405 15.25 -13.10 2.96
N ILE A 406 15.79 -14.25 3.36
CA ILE A 406 17.15 -14.29 3.92
C ILE A 406 18.07 -14.50 2.73
N ASP A 407 18.87 -13.49 2.41
CA ASP A 407 19.95 -13.67 1.45
C ASP A 407 20.92 -14.72 2.01
N SER A 408 20.94 -15.90 1.41
CA SER A 408 21.79 -17.00 1.83
C SER A 408 23.27 -16.76 1.52
N THR A 409 23.61 -15.68 0.79
CA THR A 409 24.97 -15.41 0.35
C THR A 409 25.75 -14.46 1.27
N SER A 410 25.08 -13.73 2.18
CA SER A 410 25.74 -12.84 3.14
C SER A 410 25.73 -13.41 4.56
N VAL A 411 26.92 -13.67 5.09
CA VAL A 411 27.15 -14.03 6.51
C VAL A 411 26.69 -12.91 7.48
N ALA A 412 26.52 -11.69 6.96
CA ALA A 412 25.76 -10.64 7.63
C ALA A 412 24.28 -10.82 7.25
N SER A 413 23.51 -11.39 8.15
CA SER A 413 22.07 -11.61 8.06
C SER A 413 21.29 -10.28 8.02
N VAL A 414 21.32 -9.59 6.88
CA VAL A 414 20.37 -8.51 6.64
C VAL A 414 19.02 -9.18 6.39
N GLU A 415 18.08 -8.97 7.31
CA GLU A 415 16.69 -9.36 7.11
C GLU A 415 16.14 -8.52 5.95
N LEU A 416 16.14 -9.07 4.73
CA LEU A 416 15.51 -8.42 3.59
C LEU A 416 14.03 -8.79 3.57
N ARG A 417 13.16 -7.80 3.51
CA ARG A 417 11.72 -8.03 3.39
C ARG A 417 11.30 -7.84 1.95
N ARG A 418 10.33 -8.60 1.50
CA ARG A 418 9.69 -8.48 0.19
C ARG A 418 8.21 -8.22 0.39
N SER A 419 7.77 -7.00 0.10
CA SER A 419 6.34 -6.71 0.02
C SER A 419 5.85 -7.01 -1.38
N THR A 420 4.75 -7.74 -1.51
CA THR A 420 4.16 -8.17 -2.78
C THR A 420 2.69 -7.74 -2.85
N TRP A 421 2.33 -6.94 -3.84
CA TRP A 421 0.93 -6.66 -4.17
C TRP A 421 0.39 -7.74 -5.09
N LEU A 422 -0.81 -8.22 -4.80
CA LEU A 422 -1.49 -9.33 -5.47
C LEU A 422 -2.88 -8.87 -5.89
N VAL A 423 -3.27 -9.12 -7.13
CA VAL A 423 -4.61 -8.81 -7.63
C VAL A 423 -5.14 -10.00 -8.43
N LEU A 424 -6.34 -10.45 -8.12
CA LEU A 424 -7.02 -11.47 -8.90
C LEU A 424 -7.91 -10.80 -9.96
N HIS A 425 -7.57 -10.96 -11.23
CA HIS A 425 -8.33 -10.39 -12.35
C HIS A 425 -8.58 -11.45 -13.42
N ASP A 426 -9.85 -11.65 -13.80
CA ASP A 426 -10.28 -12.66 -14.79
C ASP A 426 -9.73 -14.08 -14.53
N GLY A 427 -9.65 -14.48 -13.25
CA GLY A 427 -9.13 -15.78 -12.84
C GLY A 427 -7.60 -15.92 -12.95
N HIS A 428 -6.88 -14.82 -13.21
CA HIS A 428 -5.43 -14.75 -13.21
C HIS A 428 -4.98 -13.95 -11.98
N LEU A 429 -4.06 -14.52 -11.21
CA LEU A 429 -3.38 -13.81 -10.14
C LEU A 429 -2.24 -12.99 -10.73
N PHE A 430 -2.34 -11.66 -10.70
CA PHE A 430 -1.28 -10.71 -11.01
C PHE A 430 -0.52 -10.36 -9.72
N ALA A 431 0.80 -10.26 -9.80
CA ALA A 431 1.62 -9.97 -8.64
C ALA A 431 2.80 -9.06 -8.98
N ALA A 432 3.30 -8.38 -7.98
CA ALA A 432 4.42 -7.47 -8.09
C ALA A 432 5.03 -7.37 -6.70
N GLY A 433 6.34 -7.47 -6.55
CA GLY A 433 6.95 -7.25 -5.25
C GLY A 433 8.26 -6.52 -5.34
N HIS A 434 8.62 -5.87 -4.24
CA HIS A 434 9.89 -5.18 -4.09
C HIS A 434 10.59 -5.73 -2.85
N ILE A 435 11.90 -5.90 -2.93
CA ILE A 435 12.73 -6.22 -1.76
C ILE A 435 13.19 -4.91 -1.13
N TYR A 436 12.96 -4.73 0.16
CA TYR A 436 13.43 -3.59 0.93
C TYR A 436 14.25 -4.02 2.15
N SER A 437 15.18 -3.14 2.54
CA SER A 437 15.82 -3.19 3.84
C SER A 437 14.89 -2.51 4.87
N PRO A 438 14.49 -3.19 5.97
CA PRO A 438 13.78 -2.57 7.06
C PRO A 438 14.52 -1.37 7.67
N GLU A 439 15.85 -1.35 7.56
CA GLU A 439 16.65 -0.21 8.01
C GLU A 439 16.42 1.03 7.13
N ALA A 440 16.52 0.87 5.81
CA ALA A 440 16.25 1.96 4.86
C ALA A 440 14.82 2.48 5.01
N ARG A 441 13.85 1.56 5.16
CA ARG A 441 12.45 1.92 5.40
C ARG A 441 12.25 2.72 6.69
N SER A 442 12.95 2.37 7.76
CA SER A 442 12.87 3.11 9.03
C SER A 442 13.43 4.53 8.90
N VAL A 443 14.52 4.72 8.16
CA VAL A 443 15.05 6.05 7.86
C VAL A 443 14.04 6.86 7.04
N GLY A 444 13.48 6.28 5.98
CA GLY A 444 12.48 6.94 5.14
C GLY A 444 11.25 7.41 5.93
N ILE A 445 10.69 6.55 6.78
CA ILE A 445 9.54 6.88 7.64
C ILE A 445 9.88 8.01 8.64
N VAL A 446 11.09 8.02 9.21
CA VAL A 446 11.51 9.11 10.09
C VAL A 446 11.61 10.43 9.34
N ASN A 447 12.19 10.42 8.13
CA ASN A 447 12.29 11.62 7.30
C ASN A 447 10.91 12.14 6.90
N GLU A 448 9.98 11.26 6.49
CA GLU A 448 8.60 11.62 6.18
C GLU A 448 7.87 12.24 7.38
N ALA A 449 8.04 11.67 8.58
CA ALA A 449 7.45 12.21 9.79
C ALA A 449 8.00 13.61 10.11
N ILE A 450 9.29 13.84 9.87
CA ILE A 450 9.93 15.16 10.00
C ILE A 450 9.37 16.15 8.95
N GLU A 451 9.24 15.75 7.69
CA GLU A 451 8.66 16.61 6.64
C GLU A 451 7.19 16.95 6.93
N THR A 452 6.41 15.96 7.36
CA THR A 452 5.03 16.17 7.82
C THR A 452 4.97 17.20 8.96
N TYR A 453 5.90 17.11 9.91
CA TYR A 453 6.02 18.10 10.99
C TYR A 453 6.46 19.48 10.49
N LYS A 454 7.38 19.58 9.54
CA LYS A 454 7.78 20.87 8.95
C LYS A 454 6.61 21.59 8.29
N ILE A 455 5.70 20.85 7.65
CA ILE A 455 4.53 21.42 6.96
C ILE A 455 3.43 21.81 7.95
N HIS A 456 3.14 20.97 8.95
CA HIS A 456 1.95 21.11 9.78
C HIS A 456 2.22 21.52 11.24
N GLY A 457 3.49 21.59 11.67
CA GLY A 457 3.87 21.76 13.07
C GLY A 457 3.32 20.62 13.95
N GLU A 458 2.93 20.94 15.18
CA GLU A 458 2.40 19.95 16.14
C GLU A 458 1.12 19.24 15.67
N LYS A 459 0.35 19.82 14.72
CA LYS A 459 -0.79 19.13 14.09
C LYS A 459 -0.37 17.86 13.33
N ALA A 460 0.91 17.75 12.98
CA ALA A 460 1.46 16.53 12.42
C ALA A 460 1.40 15.33 13.39
N PHE A 461 1.32 15.55 14.70
CA PHE A 461 1.29 14.44 15.66
C PHE A 461 0.00 13.62 15.57
N ASP A 462 -1.14 14.28 15.32
CA ASP A 462 -2.39 13.58 15.02
C ASP A 462 -2.24 12.77 13.74
N ARG A 463 -1.68 13.39 12.69
CA ARG A 463 -1.41 12.69 11.42
C ARG A 463 -0.52 11.47 11.61
N ILE A 464 0.63 11.62 12.26
CA ILE A 464 1.58 10.52 12.51
C ILE A 464 0.95 9.40 13.35
N THR A 465 0.09 9.75 14.31
CA THR A 465 -0.60 8.78 15.17
C THR A 465 -1.64 7.96 14.39
N TRP A 466 -2.29 8.56 13.38
CA TRP A 466 -3.39 7.95 12.63
C TRP A 466 -3.04 7.51 11.19
N GLN A 467 -1.90 7.94 10.64
CA GLN A 467 -1.43 7.66 9.26
C GLN A 467 -0.47 6.48 9.16
N SER A 468 -0.32 5.63 10.18
CA SER A 468 0.69 4.58 10.08
C SER A 468 0.35 3.60 8.95
N VAL A 469 1.09 3.73 7.85
CA VAL A 469 0.94 3.04 6.57
C VAL A 469 0.82 1.53 6.75
N ARG A 470 1.50 0.99 7.76
CA ARG A 470 1.30 -0.34 8.31
C ARG A 470 1.86 -0.31 9.73
N PRO A 471 1.06 -0.29 10.81
CA PRO A 471 1.59 -0.45 12.18
C PRO A 471 2.34 -1.79 12.38
N GLU A 472 2.31 -2.62 11.35
CA GLU A 472 2.59 -4.03 11.23
C GLU A 472 4.09 -4.38 11.05
N ILE A 473 4.93 -3.43 10.61
CA ILE A 473 6.34 -3.72 10.26
C ILE A 473 7.29 -2.64 10.76
N VAL A 474 7.07 -1.40 10.32
CA VAL A 474 7.82 -0.22 10.74
C VAL A 474 6.81 0.91 10.85
N TYR A 475 6.78 1.59 12.00
CA TYR A 475 5.84 2.67 12.25
C TYR A 475 6.56 3.87 12.88
N PRO A 476 6.13 5.10 12.56
CA PRO A 476 6.67 6.30 13.18
C PRO A 476 6.13 6.44 14.62
N PHE A 477 6.98 6.96 15.49
CA PHE A 477 6.58 7.52 16.76
C PHE A 477 7.47 8.74 17.06
N VAL A 478 6.93 9.67 17.84
CA VAL A 478 7.60 10.91 18.17
C VAL A 478 7.61 11.06 19.68
N VAL A 479 8.76 11.46 20.22
CA VAL A 479 8.91 11.77 21.64
C VAL A 479 9.41 13.19 21.80
N ASP A 480 8.98 13.87 22.85
CA ASP A 480 9.59 15.13 23.26
C ASP A 480 11.04 14.89 23.68
N ALA A 481 12.00 15.63 23.12
CA ALA A 481 13.42 15.32 23.29
C ALA A 481 13.93 15.59 24.72
N GLN A 482 13.21 16.40 25.51
CA GLN A 482 13.59 16.74 26.89
C GLN A 482 13.01 15.74 27.89
N THR A 483 11.71 15.50 27.79
CA THR A 483 10.92 14.68 28.72
C THR A 483 10.90 13.21 28.33
N TRP A 484 11.11 12.89 27.05
CA TRP A 484 10.93 11.56 26.47
C TRP A 484 9.51 11.02 26.69
N GLU A 485 8.53 11.92 26.66
CA GLU A 485 7.11 11.59 26.60
C GLU A 485 6.71 11.36 25.15
N LEU A 486 5.93 10.29 24.88
CA LEU A 486 5.38 10.04 23.55
C LEU A 486 4.36 11.12 23.20
N VAL A 487 4.60 11.84 22.11
CA VAL A 487 3.66 12.86 21.59
C VAL A 487 2.91 12.37 20.35
N ALA A 488 3.42 11.34 19.66
CA ALA A 488 2.72 10.62 18.59
C ALA A 488 3.18 9.15 18.54
N HIS A 489 2.30 8.22 18.19
CA HIS A 489 2.68 6.81 18.04
C HIS A 489 1.77 6.07 17.05
N GLY A 490 2.30 5.74 15.86
CA GLY A 490 1.51 5.20 14.76
C GLY A 490 0.90 3.81 14.97
N ALA A 491 1.39 3.02 15.93
CA ALA A 491 0.87 1.66 16.20
C ALA A 491 0.18 1.47 17.56
N LEU A 492 0.29 2.44 18.47
CA LEU A 492 -0.15 2.32 19.87
C LEU A 492 -0.59 3.74 20.33
N PRO A 493 -1.64 4.32 19.70
CA PRO A 493 -2.10 5.68 19.98
C PRO A 493 -2.46 5.88 21.46
N GLU A 494 -2.88 4.82 22.16
CA GLU A 494 -3.19 4.83 23.58
C GLU A 494 -1.96 5.05 24.49
N ARG A 495 -0.74 5.04 23.93
CA ARG A 495 0.50 5.35 24.65
C ARG A 495 0.94 6.81 24.52
N VAL A 496 0.25 7.63 23.73
CA VAL A 496 0.51 9.08 23.69
C VAL A 496 0.27 9.67 25.09
N GLY A 497 1.20 10.51 25.54
CA GLY A 497 1.24 11.05 26.91
C GLY A 497 1.90 10.15 27.95
N VAL A 498 2.45 8.99 27.55
CA VAL A 498 3.17 8.08 28.44
C VAL A 498 4.68 8.21 28.21
N CYS A 499 5.45 8.32 29.30
CA CYS A 499 6.91 8.35 29.23
C CYS A 499 7.46 7.02 28.71
N CYS A 500 8.25 7.07 27.62
CA CYS A 500 8.86 5.90 27.00
C CYS A 500 10.24 5.54 27.57
N ALA A 501 10.68 6.21 28.64
CA ALA A 501 11.99 5.98 29.24
C ALA A 501 12.14 4.54 29.79
N ALA A 502 11.08 3.93 30.33
CA ALA A 502 11.18 2.60 30.96
C ALA A 502 11.44 1.45 29.97
N PRO A 503 10.77 1.36 28.79
CA PRO A 503 11.11 0.34 27.78
C PRO A 503 12.46 0.56 27.10
N ILE A 504 12.83 1.81 26.78
CA ILE A 504 14.08 2.13 26.08
C ILE A 504 15.30 1.95 27.01
N ALA A 505 15.15 2.24 28.30
CA ALA A 505 16.21 2.07 29.30
C ALA A 505 16.44 0.60 29.73
N ALA A 506 15.52 -0.31 29.42
CA ALA A 506 15.62 -1.72 29.85
C ALA A 506 16.73 -2.51 29.11
N SER A 507 17.24 -1.99 27.99
CA SER A 507 18.30 -2.62 27.19
C SER A 507 19.45 -1.69 26.79
N ASN A 508 19.27 -0.37 26.86
CA ASN A 508 20.31 0.64 26.57
C ASN A 508 20.38 1.71 27.66
N ASP A 509 21.55 2.34 27.79
CA ASP A 509 21.70 3.55 28.57
C ASP A 509 21.01 4.73 27.83
N LEU A 510 19.81 5.12 28.29
CA LEU A 510 19.03 6.22 27.70
C LEU A 510 19.84 7.53 27.64
N ASP A 511 20.72 7.76 28.61
CA ASP A 511 21.57 8.94 28.63
C ASP A 511 22.65 8.87 27.55
N ALA A 512 23.16 7.67 27.24
CA ALA A 512 24.06 7.47 26.10
C ALA A 512 23.34 7.71 24.75
N ALA A 513 22.08 7.28 24.62
CA ALA A 513 21.28 7.55 23.43
C ALA A 513 21.03 9.05 23.22
N ARG A 514 20.69 9.79 24.29
CA ARG A 514 20.56 11.25 24.27
C ARG A 514 21.86 11.92 23.84
N GLN A 515 22.97 11.53 24.45
CA GLN A 515 24.29 12.08 24.11
C GLN A 515 24.68 11.79 22.65
N ALA A 516 24.31 10.63 22.12
CA ALA A 516 24.59 10.27 20.74
C ALA A 516 23.75 11.09 19.73
N LEU A 517 22.49 11.39 20.06
CA LEU A 517 21.61 12.28 19.27
C LEU A 517 22.05 13.76 19.32
N GLU A 518 22.69 14.21 20.39
CA GLU A 518 23.31 15.54 20.44
C GLU A 518 24.51 15.67 19.49
N GLN A 519 25.19 14.55 19.21
CA GLN A 519 26.39 14.52 18.37
C GLN A 519 26.10 14.17 16.92
N ASN A 520 25.00 13.48 16.64
CA ASN A 520 24.63 13.01 15.31
C ASN A 520 23.15 13.29 15.03
N PRO A 521 22.80 13.78 13.82
CA PRO A 521 21.42 14.07 13.44
C PRO A 521 20.53 12.82 13.38
N GLY A 522 21.12 11.62 13.38
CA GLY A 522 20.38 10.39 13.64
C GLY A 522 21.25 9.22 14.06
N ILE A 523 20.67 8.29 14.81
CA ILE A 523 21.33 7.12 15.41
C ILE A 523 20.47 5.86 15.32
N TRP A 524 21.10 4.70 15.45
CA TRP A 524 20.41 3.41 15.62
C TRP A 524 20.44 2.97 17.08
N LEU A 525 19.31 2.44 17.56
CA LEU A 525 19.18 1.83 18.89
C LEU A 525 18.50 0.47 18.82
N GLU A 526 18.94 -0.45 19.68
CA GLU A 526 18.35 -1.78 19.83
C GLU A 526 17.76 -1.97 21.22
N TYR A 527 16.48 -2.31 21.31
CA TYR A 527 15.83 -2.50 22.59
C TYR A 527 14.70 -3.50 22.54
N THR A 528 14.23 -3.94 23.71
CA THR A 528 13.00 -4.75 23.78
C THR A 528 11.79 -3.84 23.84
N PHE A 529 10.81 -4.10 22.98
CA PHE A 529 9.58 -3.31 22.95
C PHE A 529 8.38 -4.23 22.77
N TYR A 530 7.22 -3.77 23.26
CA TYR A 530 5.98 -4.49 23.06
C TYR A 530 5.63 -4.48 21.58
N ASN A 531 5.59 -5.67 20.98
CA ASN A 531 5.15 -5.92 19.62
C ASN A 531 3.61 -6.02 19.63
N PRO A 532 2.89 -5.00 19.10
CA PRO A 532 1.42 -4.99 19.10
C PRO A 532 0.81 -6.15 18.33
N ILE A 533 1.58 -6.76 17.42
CA ILE A 533 1.14 -7.84 16.55
C ILE A 533 1.33 -9.19 17.24
N ALA A 534 2.49 -9.38 17.87
CA ALA A 534 2.81 -10.60 18.62
C ALA A 534 2.15 -10.63 20.00
N GLU A 535 1.62 -9.50 20.45
CA GLU A 535 1.15 -9.22 21.80
C GLU A 535 2.17 -9.59 22.90
N ARG A 536 3.47 -9.41 22.63
CA ARG A 536 4.57 -9.69 23.58
C ARG A 536 5.75 -8.74 23.38
N TYR A 537 6.76 -8.83 24.23
CA TYR A 537 8.00 -8.07 24.04
C TYR A 537 8.97 -8.81 23.13
N ASP A 538 9.45 -8.13 22.08
CA ASP A 538 10.43 -8.63 21.11
C ASP A 538 11.60 -7.62 20.98
N PHE A 539 12.72 -8.06 20.40
CA PHE A 539 13.82 -7.15 20.05
C PHE A 539 13.40 -6.25 18.89
N LYS A 540 13.70 -4.96 19.03
CA LYS A 540 13.37 -3.90 18.09
C LYS A 540 14.60 -3.05 17.81
N ARG A 541 14.89 -2.85 16.54
CA ARG A 541 15.94 -1.95 16.07
C ARG A 541 15.29 -0.71 15.48
N THR A 542 15.67 0.47 15.97
CA THR A 542 14.98 1.74 15.70
C THR A 542 15.98 2.80 15.27
N TYR A 543 15.66 3.51 14.21
CA TYR A 543 16.34 4.74 13.81
C TYR A 543 15.69 5.93 14.51
N LEU A 544 16.50 6.82 15.08
CA LEU A 544 16.05 8.03 15.76
C LEU A 544 16.72 9.24 15.11
N SER A 545 15.99 10.33 14.95
CA SER A 545 16.50 11.62 14.48
C SER A 545 15.83 12.78 15.24
N THR A 546 16.60 13.81 15.59
CA THR A 546 16.09 14.98 16.32
C THR A 546 15.76 16.14 15.39
N TYR A 547 14.59 16.75 15.58
CA TYR A 547 14.19 17.97 14.89
C TYR A 547 13.28 18.81 15.80
N ASP A 548 13.57 20.11 15.91
CA ASP A 548 12.74 21.10 16.62
C ASP A 548 12.30 20.72 18.04
N GLY A 549 13.21 20.15 18.84
CA GLY A 549 12.91 19.75 20.22
C GLY A 549 12.17 18.41 20.35
N TYR A 550 11.95 17.71 19.25
CA TYR A 550 11.37 16.37 19.20
C TYR A 550 12.36 15.34 18.66
N THR A 551 12.19 14.08 19.04
CA THR A 551 12.90 12.95 18.45
C THR A 551 11.90 12.09 17.69
N PHE A 552 12.08 12.03 16.38
CA PHE A 552 11.32 11.21 15.44
C PHE A 552 11.98 9.84 15.32
N ALA A 553 11.20 8.79 15.36
CA ALA A 553 11.73 7.44 15.40
C ALA A 553 10.85 6.44 14.65
N ALA A 554 11.49 5.46 14.02
CA ALA A 554 10.82 4.32 13.42
C ALA A 554 11.74 3.10 13.48
N GLY A 555 11.16 1.92 13.62
CA GLY A 555 11.95 0.71 13.76
C GLY A 555 11.16 -0.57 13.52
N TYR A 556 11.89 -1.66 13.32
CA TYR A 556 11.36 -2.99 13.04
C TYR A 556 11.75 -3.97 14.14
N TYR A 557 10.90 -4.98 14.33
CA TYR A 557 11.24 -6.12 15.19
C TYR A 557 12.11 -7.11 14.42
N TYR A 558 13.10 -7.67 15.09
CA TYR A 558 14.04 -8.60 14.49
C TYR A 558 14.36 -9.76 15.42
N ALA A 559 14.87 -10.81 14.82
CA ALA A 559 15.41 -11.96 15.48
C ALA A 559 16.85 -11.69 15.97
N ASN A 560 17.09 -11.82 17.28
CA ASN A 560 18.45 -11.71 17.80
C ASN A 560 19.24 -13.02 17.54
N LEU A 561 19.91 -13.10 16.39
CA LEU A 561 20.65 -14.30 15.99
C LEU A 561 21.83 -14.61 16.92
N ASP A 562 22.47 -13.60 17.52
CA ASP A 562 23.55 -13.81 18.50
C ASP A 562 23.03 -14.52 19.75
N GLN A 563 21.80 -14.18 20.19
CA GLN A 563 21.15 -14.89 21.29
C GLN A 563 20.80 -16.34 20.92
N LEU A 564 20.32 -16.57 19.70
CA LEU A 564 20.03 -17.93 19.21
C LEU A 564 21.31 -18.77 19.13
N ASP A 565 22.39 -18.21 18.59
CA ASP A 565 23.69 -18.87 18.51
C ASP A 565 24.24 -19.19 19.89
N ALA A 566 24.21 -18.24 20.83
CA ALA A 566 24.67 -18.47 22.20
C ALA A 566 23.95 -19.65 22.88
N LEU A 567 22.64 -19.80 22.67
CA LEU A 567 21.86 -20.91 23.21
C LEU A 567 22.17 -22.25 22.51
N ILE A 568 22.43 -22.24 21.20
CA ILE A 568 22.91 -23.43 20.48
C ILE A 568 24.28 -23.84 21.00
N GLN A 569 25.22 -22.88 21.12
CA GLN A 569 26.55 -23.15 21.66
C GLN A 569 26.49 -23.66 23.10
N GLU A 570 25.57 -23.18 23.94
CA GLU A 570 25.35 -23.74 25.28
C GLU A 570 24.94 -25.21 25.22
N GLY A 571 24.01 -25.58 24.33
CA GLY A 571 23.59 -26.96 24.11
C GLY A 571 24.72 -27.87 23.60
N ILE A 572 25.51 -27.40 22.64
CA ILE A 572 26.67 -28.12 22.07
C ILE A 572 27.76 -28.28 23.13
N ASN A 573 28.11 -27.22 23.87
CA ASN A 573 29.10 -27.29 24.94
C ASN A 573 28.68 -28.29 26.03
N LEU A 574 27.38 -28.36 26.34
CA LEU A 574 26.87 -29.34 27.29
C LEU A 574 26.98 -30.78 26.75
N TYR A 575 26.70 -30.98 25.46
CA TYR A 575 26.89 -32.26 24.78
C TYR A 575 28.36 -32.72 24.85
N ASP A 576 29.30 -31.84 24.51
CA ASP A 576 30.73 -32.15 24.49
C ASP A 576 31.31 -32.44 25.88
N THR A 577 30.80 -31.76 26.91
CA THR A 577 31.36 -31.86 28.27
C THR A 577 30.68 -32.91 29.14
N ALA A 578 29.36 -33.08 29.03
CA ALA A 578 28.57 -33.98 29.87
C ALA A 578 28.12 -35.26 29.14
N GLY A 579 28.23 -35.29 27.81
CA GLY A 579 27.76 -36.38 26.95
C GLY A 579 26.29 -36.24 26.55
N GLN A 580 25.92 -37.00 25.52
CA GLN A 580 24.61 -36.96 24.87
C GLN A 580 23.43 -37.01 25.85
N ASP A 581 23.32 -38.06 26.67
CA ASP A 581 22.16 -38.26 27.56
C ASP A 581 21.98 -37.11 28.56
N ALA A 582 23.10 -36.61 29.11
CA ALA A 582 23.07 -35.52 30.08
C ALA A 582 22.69 -34.19 29.44
N ALA A 583 23.15 -33.93 28.21
CA ALA A 583 22.80 -32.74 27.47
C ALA A 583 21.32 -32.73 27.09
N PHE A 584 20.81 -33.84 26.57
CA PHE A 584 19.41 -33.95 26.19
C PHE A 584 18.47 -33.86 27.39
N ALA A 585 18.83 -34.49 28.52
CA ALA A 585 18.08 -34.36 29.77
C ALA A 585 18.06 -32.91 30.28
N SER A 586 19.17 -32.18 30.15
CA SER A 586 19.25 -30.78 30.55
C SER A 586 18.45 -29.86 29.64
N ILE A 587 18.51 -30.06 28.31
CA ILE A 587 17.68 -29.34 27.35
C ILE A 587 16.20 -29.58 27.65
N ASN A 588 15.78 -30.82 27.89
CA ASN A 588 14.41 -31.16 28.29
C ASN A 588 13.98 -30.51 29.63
N ALA A 589 14.94 -30.19 30.50
CA ALA A 589 14.69 -29.53 31.77
C ALA A 589 14.79 -28.00 31.70
N MET A 590 15.28 -27.44 30.58
CA MET A 590 15.31 -26.00 30.36
C MET A 590 13.88 -25.48 30.30
N MET A 591 13.42 -24.85 31.37
CA MET A 591 12.29 -23.95 31.30
C MET A 591 12.78 -22.70 30.56
N THR A 592 12.60 -22.65 29.24
CA THR A 592 12.87 -21.43 28.50
C THR A 592 11.92 -20.35 29.00
N THR A 593 12.48 -19.30 29.59
CA THR A 593 11.71 -18.10 29.93
C THR A 593 11.45 -17.31 28.66
N GLY A 594 10.18 -17.13 28.30
CA GLY A 594 9.78 -16.32 27.16
C GLY A 594 9.42 -17.15 25.93
N ALA A 595 9.78 -16.64 24.75
CA ALA A 595 9.24 -17.14 23.49
C ALA A 595 10.16 -18.18 22.80
N LEU A 596 11.42 -18.29 23.22
CA LEU A 596 12.44 -19.16 22.60
C LEU A 596 12.22 -20.64 22.92
N ASN A 597 12.49 -21.52 21.95
CA ASN A 597 12.56 -22.95 22.19
C ASN A 597 13.89 -23.52 21.68
N THR A 598 14.56 -24.30 22.53
CA THR A 598 15.71 -25.13 22.14
C THR A 598 15.25 -26.56 21.92
N PHE A 599 15.67 -27.18 20.83
CA PHE A 599 15.41 -28.59 20.54
C PHE A 599 16.58 -29.22 19.77
N VAL A 600 16.64 -30.55 19.78
CA VAL A 600 17.67 -31.34 19.09
C VAL A 600 16.99 -32.37 18.21
N LEU A 601 17.45 -32.51 16.98
CA LEU A 601 16.98 -33.51 16.02
C LEU A 601 18.09 -34.52 15.73
N ASP A 602 17.73 -35.78 15.53
CA ASP A 602 18.60 -36.74 14.86
C ASP A 602 18.77 -36.35 13.37
N GLN A 603 20.00 -36.33 12.87
CA GLN A 603 20.29 -35.83 11.52
C GLN A 603 19.67 -36.69 10.41
N GLU A 604 19.59 -38.01 10.61
CA GLU A 604 19.14 -38.94 9.56
C GLU A 604 17.62 -39.05 9.51
N THR A 605 16.98 -39.10 10.67
CA THR A 605 15.55 -39.35 10.82
C THR A 605 14.74 -38.07 10.98
N LEU A 606 15.36 -36.99 11.45
CA LEU A 606 14.70 -35.79 11.96
C LEU A 606 13.75 -36.09 13.14
N ASP A 607 14.01 -37.17 13.87
CA ASP A 607 13.33 -37.44 15.13
C ASP A 607 13.86 -36.51 16.22
N ILE A 608 12.95 -36.01 17.06
CA ILE A 608 13.28 -35.10 18.14
C ILE A 608 14.02 -35.87 19.24
N ALA A 609 15.27 -35.54 19.50
CA ALA A 609 16.07 -36.14 20.55
C ALA A 609 15.87 -35.43 21.91
N ALA A 610 15.66 -34.11 21.87
CA ALA A 610 15.34 -33.29 23.05
C ALA A 610 14.49 -32.08 22.65
N HIS A 611 13.63 -31.60 23.53
CA HIS A 611 12.81 -30.41 23.31
C HIS A 611 12.51 -29.71 24.65
N SER A 612 13.04 -28.49 24.80
CA SER A 612 12.94 -27.71 26.05
C SER A 612 11.50 -27.43 26.48
N ARG A 613 10.65 -26.99 25.56
CA ARG A 613 9.25 -26.65 25.89
C ARG A 613 8.33 -27.86 26.06
N ILE A 614 8.53 -28.93 25.26
CA ILE A 614 7.65 -30.10 25.27
C ILE A 614 8.49 -31.37 25.22
N PRO A 615 9.07 -31.78 26.35
CA PRO A 615 9.92 -32.98 26.42
C PRO A 615 9.23 -34.27 25.95
N ALA A 616 7.90 -34.30 25.98
CA ALA A 616 7.09 -35.43 25.51
C ALA A 616 7.19 -35.69 23.99
N LEU A 617 7.75 -34.74 23.21
CA LEU A 617 8.01 -34.94 21.78
C LEU A 617 9.26 -35.77 21.50
N ALA A 618 10.10 -36.05 22.52
CA ALA A 618 11.29 -36.87 22.33
C ALA A 618 10.95 -38.26 21.77
N GLY A 619 11.64 -38.67 20.70
CA GLY A 619 11.39 -39.91 19.95
C GLY A 619 10.26 -39.82 18.93
N THR A 620 9.70 -38.64 18.68
CA THR A 620 8.74 -38.41 17.59
C THR A 620 9.39 -37.67 16.44
N ASN A 621 8.93 -37.92 15.22
CA ASN A 621 9.40 -37.20 14.05
C ASN A 621 8.99 -35.73 14.09
N ILE A 622 9.90 -34.80 13.78
CA ILE A 622 9.60 -33.37 13.80
C ILE A 622 8.43 -32.98 12.87
N GLY A 623 8.13 -33.78 11.85
CA GLY A 623 6.98 -33.58 10.97
C GLY A 623 5.62 -33.63 11.66
N VAL A 624 5.52 -34.13 12.90
CA VAL A 624 4.27 -34.09 13.68
C VAL A 624 3.97 -32.70 14.26
N VAL A 625 4.97 -31.82 14.32
CA VAL A 625 4.84 -30.43 14.83
C VAL A 625 5.26 -29.37 13.82
N ILE A 626 5.66 -29.76 12.61
CA ILE A 626 6.05 -28.82 11.54
C ILE A 626 5.19 -29.06 10.29
N ASN A 627 4.43 -28.05 9.88
CA ASN A 627 3.56 -28.12 8.70
C ASN A 627 4.35 -28.10 7.38
N ASN A 628 5.51 -27.47 7.34
CA ASN A 628 6.39 -27.44 6.18
C ASN A 628 7.50 -28.52 6.23
N TYR A 629 7.17 -29.73 6.72
CA TYR A 629 8.13 -30.81 6.91
C TYR A 629 8.87 -31.23 5.62
N GLU A 630 8.16 -31.40 4.50
CA GLU A 630 8.77 -31.79 3.23
C GLU A 630 9.79 -30.75 2.74
N PHE A 631 9.48 -29.47 2.96
CA PHE A 631 10.41 -28.38 2.71
C PHE A 631 11.65 -28.50 3.61
N LEU A 632 11.45 -28.68 4.92
CA LEU A 632 12.57 -28.82 5.86
C LEU A 632 13.49 -30.00 5.49
N GLN A 633 12.91 -31.16 5.16
CA GLN A 633 13.67 -32.38 4.83
C GLN A 633 14.54 -32.20 3.58
N GLY A 634 14.01 -31.59 2.51
CA GLY A 634 14.78 -31.37 1.28
C GLY A 634 15.78 -30.22 1.36
N HIS A 635 15.47 -29.19 2.15
CA HIS A 635 16.19 -27.92 2.12
C HIS A 635 17.23 -27.78 3.23
N LEU A 636 16.97 -28.34 4.43
CA LEU A 636 17.89 -28.22 5.57
C LEU A 636 19.21 -28.95 5.32
N GLY A 637 19.16 -30.16 4.76
CA GLY A 637 20.36 -30.95 4.46
C GLY A 637 21.28 -30.25 3.45
N ALA A 638 20.71 -29.65 2.40
CA ALA A 638 21.48 -28.87 1.43
C ALA A 638 22.09 -27.62 2.08
N LYS A 639 21.29 -26.85 2.84
CA LYS A 639 21.78 -25.64 3.51
C LYS A 639 22.90 -25.91 4.53
N LEU A 640 22.78 -26.96 5.35
CA LEU A 640 23.82 -27.30 6.31
C LEU A 640 25.13 -27.70 5.62
N GLN A 641 25.05 -28.38 4.47
CA GLN A 641 26.23 -28.70 3.66
C GLN A 641 26.87 -27.47 3.02
N ASP A 642 26.05 -26.56 2.49
CA ASP A 642 26.53 -25.37 1.78
C ASP A 642 27.14 -24.32 2.72
N ASN A 643 26.66 -24.24 3.96
CA ASN A 643 27.00 -23.16 4.91
C ASN A 643 27.94 -23.59 6.06
N GLY A 644 28.59 -24.75 5.96
CA GLY A 644 29.56 -25.19 6.96
C GLY A 644 28.93 -25.51 8.32
N ASP A 645 27.92 -26.38 8.30
CA ASP A 645 27.21 -26.93 9.47
C ASP A 645 26.22 -25.99 10.16
N THR A 646 26.01 -24.77 9.68
CA THR A 646 25.00 -23.84 10.23
C THR A 646 23.97 -23.43 9.19
N ALA A 647 22.69 -23.41 9.54
CA ALA A 647 21.62 -22.96 8.66
C ALA A 647 20.58 -22.12 9.41
N VAL A 648 20.11 -21.05 8.78
CA VAL A 648 18.94 -20.29 9.24
C VAL A 648 17.79 -20.53 8.27
N THR A 649 16.63 -20.90 8.80
CA THR A 649 15.40 -21.05 8.02
C THR A 649 14.14 -20.89 8.88
N TYR A 650 12.99 -20.78 8.23
CA TYR A 650 11.70 -20.72 8.90
C TYR A 650 11.06 -22.11 9.00
N ILE A 651 10.39 -22.34 10.12
CA ILE A 651 9.51 -23.50 10.32
C ILE A 651 8.11 -23.03 10.66
N ILE A 652 7.09 -23.72 10.14
CA ILE A 652 5.70 -23.50 10.52
C ILE A 652 5.39 -24.47 11.66
N TYR A 653 5.57 -23.99 12.88
CA TYR A 653 5.43 -24.77 14.09
C TYR A 653 3.96 -24.86 14.50
N MET A 654 3.42 -26.07 14.55
CA MET A 654 2.11 -26.34 15.15
C MET A 654 2.24 -26.41 16.65
N HIS A 655 1.66 -25.43 17.35
CA HIS A 655 1.61 -25.43 18.81
C HIS A 655 0.76 -26.62 19.28
N PRO A 656 1.34 -27.64 19.92
CA PRO A 656 0.65 -28.92 20.10
C PRO A 656 -0.50 -28.86 21.10
N GLU A 657 -0.56 -27.83 21.96
CA GLU A 657 -1.69 -27.63 22.87
C GLU A 657 -2.86 -26.90 22.22
N THR A 658 -2.62 -26.04 21.23
CA THR A 658 -3.65 -25.16 20.64
C THR A 658 -3.99 -25.52 19.19
N GLY A 659 -3.14 -26.30 18.53
CA GLY A 659 -3.20 -26.57 17.09
C GLY A 659 -2.85 -25.36 16.21
N ALA A 660 -2.50 -24.22 16.80
CA ALA A 660 -2.18 -23.01 16.05
C ALA A 660 -0.84 -23.17 15.33
N SER A 661 -0.80 -22.80 14.05
CA SER A 661 0.45 -22.69 13.29
C SER A 661 1.11 -21.35 13.58
N ILE A 662 2.40 -21.37 13.87
CA ILE A 662 3.19 -20.17 14.18
C ILE A 662 4.45 -20.25 13.33
N LEU A 663 4.70 -19.26 12.49
CA LEU A 663 5.99 -19.14 11.82
C LEU A 663 7.08 -18.88 12.85
N ARG A 664 8.19 -19.62 12.78
CA ARG A 664 9.33 -19.46 13.69
C ARG A 664 10.61 -19.37 12.88
N LEU A 665 11.44 -18.37 13.18
CA LEU A 665 12.80 -18.31 12.66
C LEU A 665 13.66 -19.24 13.51
N THR A 666 14.32 -20.18 12.86
CA THR A 666 15.12 -21.21 13.52
C THR A 666 16.55 -21.17 13.01
N LEU A 667 17.49 -21.07 13.95
CA LEU A 667 18.90 -21.33 13.71
C LEU A 667 19.14 -22.82 13.98
N PHE A 668 19.77 -23.50 13.04
CA PHE A 668 20.17 -24.90 13.09
C PHE A 668 21.68 -24.99 13.03
N GLN A 669 22.26 -25.90 13.81
CA GLN A 669 23.67 -26.24 13.74
C GLN A 669 23.83 -27.76 13.83
N LEU A 670 24.54 -28.34 12.86
CA LEU A 670 24.90 -29.74 12.86
C LEU A 670 26.09 -29.99 13.80
N HIS A 671 25.96 -30.98 14.67
CA HIS A 671 27.01 -31.41 15.59
C HIS A 671 26.88 -32.91 15.91
N ASP A 672 27.91 -33.68 15.57
CA ASP A 672 28.05 -35.12 15.91
C ASP A 672 26.81 -35.98 15.58
N GLY A 673 26.24 -35.81 14.38
CA GLY A 673 25.06 -36.57 13.94
C GLY A 673 23.72 -36.07 14.47
N TYR A 674 23.72 -34.95 15.21
CA TYR A 674 22.52 -34.28 15.69
C TYR A 674 22.45 -32.84 15.18
N ILE A 675 21.25 -32.32 15.01
CA ILE A 675 20.99 -30.93 14.64
C ILE A 675 20.47 -30.21 15.89
N PHE A 676 21.30 -29.33 16.44
CA PHE A 676 20.90 -28.42 17.52
C PHE A 676 20.14 -27.25 16.91
N ALA A 677 18.99 -26.93 17.47
CA ALA A 677 18.14 -25.87 16.95
C ALA A 677 17.64 -24.98 18.08
N VAL A 678 17.66 -23.68 17.83
CA VAL A 678 16.96 -22.69 18.66
C VAL A 678 16.06 -21.89 17.74
N ASP A 679 14.79 -21.86 18.10
CA ASP A 679 13.80 -21.10 17.37
C ASP A 679 13.25 -19.95 18.22
N GLN A 680 12.77 -18.93 17.52
CA GLN A 680 11.96 -17.88 18.10
C GLN A 680 10.70 -17.71 17.28
N PRO A 681 9.55 -17.44 17.91
CA PRO A 681 8.33 -17.21 17.16
C PRO A 681 8.54 -15.93 16.36
N TYR A 682 8.31 -16.02 15.07
CA TYR A 682 8.56 -14.94 14.16
C TYR A 682 7.20 -14.32 13.80
N THR A 683 7.07 -13.02 14.02
CA THR A 683 5.92 -12.26 13.51
C THR A 683 6.06 -12.05 12.02
N ALA A 684 5.68 -13.05 11.23
CA ALA A 684 5.18 -12.82 9.88
C ALA A 684 3.67 -13.03 9.90
N TYR A 685 2.98 -12.21 9.13
CA TYR A 685 1.53 -12.18 9.08
C TYR A 685 0.95 -13.48 8.50
N THR A 686 0.05 -14.08 9.27
CA THR A 686 -1.12 -14.77 8.75
C THR A 686 -2.36 -14.19 9.45
N ARG A 687 -3.02 -13.24 8.80
CA ARG A 687 -4.45 -12.96 9.03
C ARG A 687 -5.22 -13.26 7.76
#